data_AF-A0A7C3LPC7-F1
#
_entry.id   AF-A0A7C3LPC7-F1
#
_cell.length_a   1.000
_cell.length_b   1.000
_cell.length_c   1.000
_cell.angle_alpha   90.00
_cell.angle_beta   90.00
_cell.angle_gamma   90.00
#
_symmetry.space_group_name_H-M   'P 1'
#
loop_
_entity.id
_entity.type
_entity.pdbx_description
1 polymer ?
#
loop_
_entity_poly.entity_id
_entity_poly.type
_entity_poly.pdbx_seq_one_letter_code
_entity_poly.pdbx_strand_id
1 'polypeptide(L)'
;MKQIMSPVAIDLGATKTGFVSATYVSGEEPELHHYHGSVITIASSDITLSQMMRRQKRHQRRGYARFRMLRRLVYVILKDYFKVPESKLSLQHRIQIQSLVTRRGFSYQSAEESFGEFPEELTLADIAPYFPDISFREGRNIREEIERIISDGAFDPATLINYNESLLDIFDKERAGTKAEIKKEKDLLIKGLNIIRSIGEELFKADESGVRHRSRFFDEIRFDFNTYKELNDLLVQYKVNQHEFINILCHLNNLPLKPLRKYFNNPAYRENDLWDNSRFHKFFYRWVRSWHTEKESTKHEHKKEILKSLKNPRKEKSDGIYAIEMMKRMDPVYTIPPYEDQNNRKPPLCNNLRLNAESLDRNFPGWKESTAKLFFLDPMFKVYIKNNKIEGDAEVNEVIGLHVDAHGGKHTGNNQKRKNTNNLESLTIASLLLQRFLDRSMALDPWYLRDQIKQKNRLKKGEILLKGEKVLKVSEAYRQMTEALSESGALQFIRLCERYYAESDLAKRGGWVYRVASDRKKEVPDSHNDESLLFKCMVKTGSRNNNKEKDCASIFGVIFQSNGVPGFQEFLNFWNTEKIGRGSLKRKCENIEKTRKKYKELFDARLKRELWLSHKDPDRKLNESSKELLAAHESATEAALAFGKFFSHTSEQMKRYNNPFSMAQVYNIIGVTRSGFSSVCKSCNAEDMWRSLSEINNGEVHARATKLTADTGRPFDGQIHFLLKRIAIEIAREKVKHLKQYGLSASDSVKSPVIIEQNSFSFRHQLSILKEKSKKEQNRYLEAMKGLDDEFIEKSDRIKAASAGICPYTGKKIGSFGEIDHIIPRALSRNMSGTVYDSEMNLIYCSNEGNQNKGETLYTLKDLHKNYLLKVFQTDDRDAIRKGIQTTVEKLSVSGNRIVFDMLQLQEQRDLRHALFDEELRTLVFENLIGARTGRVNGTQIYFSKLLKEELRNAFARHFADISIEVMDKP
;
A
#
# COMPACT_ATOMS: atom_id res chain seq x y z
N MET A 1 -26.04 37.69 14.73
CA MET A 1 -25.28 36.45 14.48
C MET A 1 -24.57 36.62 13.16
N LYS A 2 -23.25 36.82 13.18
CA LYS A 2 -22.44 36.94 11.96
C LYS A 2 -21.95 35.56 11.58
N GLN A 3 -22.04 35.21 10.29
CA GLN A 3 -21.31 34.07 9.75
C GLN A 3 -19.90 34.56 9.39
N ILE A 4 -18.88 34.02 10.04
CA ILE A 4 -17.48 34.38 9.84
C ILE A 4 -16.83 33.35 8.91
N MET A 5 -16.13 33.82 7.90
CA MET A 5 -15.27 33.00 7.05
C MET A 5 -13.83 33.13 7.54
N SER A 6 -13.21 31.98 7.83
CA SER A 6 -11.85 31.94 8.36
C SER A 6 -10.99 30.87 7.68
N PRO A 7 -10.70 31.00 6.36
CA PRO A 7 -9.89 30.01 5.64
C PRO A 7 -8.45 29.89 6.16
N VAL A 8 -7.86 28.72 5.88
CA VAL A 8 -6.45 28.41 6.08
C VAL A 8 -5.89 27.78 4.80
N ALA A 9 -4.90 28.44 4.20
CA ALA A 9 -4.17 28.00 3.01
C ALA A 9 -2.73 27.60 3.37
N ILE A 10 -2.27 26.47 2.82
CA ILE A 10 -1.00 25.83 3.22
C ILE A 10 -0.20 25.40 2.01
N ASP A 11 1.03 25.90 1.92
CA ASP A 11 2.10 25.37 1.06
C ASP A 11 2.89 24.33 1.87
N LEU A 12 2.62 23.04 1.63
CA LEU A 12 3.18 21.94 2.39
C LEU A 12 4.57 21.53 1.90
N GLY A 13 5.62 22.15 2.44
CA GLY A 13 6.99 21.62 2.42
C GLY A 13 7.31 20.72 3.62
N ALA A 14 8.47 20.05 3.57
CA ALA A 14 8.92 19.17 4.66
C ALA A 14 9.73 19.93 5.72
N THR A 15 10.55 20.90 5.28
CA THR A 15 11.39 21.75 6.16
C THR A 15 10.76 23.13 6.39
N LYS A 16 10.10 23.67 5.36
CA LYS A 16 9.42 24.97 5.40
C LYS A 16 8.00 24.75 4.93
N THR A 17 7.03 25.11 5.75
CA THR A 17 5.60 25.05 5.41
C THR A 17 5.04 26.46 5.48
N GLY A 18 4.56 26.97 4.36
CA GLY A 18 3.88 28.26 4.30
C GLY A 18 2.46 28.12 4.82
N PHE A 19 2.02 29.09 5.62
CA PHE A 19 0.67 29.19 6.17
C PHE A 19 0.15 30.60 5.91
N VAL A 20 -1.06 30.69 5.37
CA VAL A 20 -1.81 31.94 5.23
C VAL A 20 -3.24 31.71 5.73
N SER A 21 -3.76 32.65 6.50
CA SER A 21 -5.13 32.63 6.98
C SER A 21 -5.75 34.00 6.80
N ALA A 22 -7.04 34.04 6.45
CA ALA A 22 -7.85 35.25 6.52
C ALA A 22 -9.01 35.01 7.49
N THR A 23 -9.51 36.03 8.17
CA THR A 23 -10.74 35.97 8.98
C THR A 23 -11.59 37.21 8.71
N TYR A 24 -12.80 37.04 8.20
CA TYR A 24 -13.68 38.12 7.74
C TYR A 24 -15.16 37.69 7.80
N VAL A 25 -16.09 38.64 7.69
CA VAL A 25 -17.52 38.32 7.65
C VAL A 25 -17.89 37.74 6.28
N SER A 26 -18.72 36.69 6.28
CA SER A 26 -19.15 36.04 5.05
C SER A 26 -19.91 37.01 4.14
N GLY A 27 -19.49 37.08 2.87
CA GLY A 27 -20.03 38.01 1.86
C GLY A 27 -19.24 39.30 1.70
N GLU A 28 -18.31 39.61 2.61
CA GLU A 28 -17.40 40.76 2.50
C GLU A 28 -16.08 40.37 1.82
N GLU A 29 -15.47 41.31 1.10
CA GLU A 29 -14.10 41.12 0.60
C GLU A 29 -13.09 41.32 1.74
N PRO A 30 -12.14 40.38 1.93
CA PRO A 30 -11.14 40.51 2.98
C PRO A 30 -10.12 41.62 2.66
N GLU A 31 -10.05 42.64 3.51
CA GLU A 31 -8.94 43.60 3.53
C GLU A 31 -7.62 43.02 4.05
N LEU A 32 -6.50 43.71 3.78
CA LEU A 32 -5.15 43.26 4.12
C LEU A 32 -4.96 42.94 5.62
N HIS A 33 -5.60 43.71 6.51
CA HIS A 33 -5.49 43.52 7.95
C HIS A 33 -6.20 42.25 8.47
N HIS A 34 -7.07 41.64 7.66
CA HIS A 34 -7.69 40.35 7.95
C HIS A 34 -6.76 39.15 7.70
N TYR A 35 -5.63 39.38 7.03
CA TYR A 35 -4.69 38.33 6.67
C TYR A 35 -3.61 38.15 7.74
N HIS A 36 -3.29 36.89 8.00
CA HIS A 36 -2.19 36.46 8.83
C HIS A 36 -1.38 35.40 8.09
N GLY A 37 -0.07 35.64 7.93
CA GLY A 37 0.85 34.74 7.25
C GLY A 37 2.03 34.35 8.13
N SER A 38 2.47 33.10 8.05
CA SER A 38 3.68 32.62 8.74
C SER A 38 4.33 31.46 7.98
N VAL A 39 5.60 31.21 8.25
CA VAL A 39 6.33 30.05 7.72
C VAL A 39 6.80 29.19 8.89
N ILE A 40 6.29 27.97 8.95
CA ILE A 40 6.74 26.98 9.94
C ILE A 40 8.04 26.38 9.42
N THR A 41 9.11 26.58 10.17
CA THR A 41 10.43 26.01 9.86
C THR A 41 10.73 24.87 10.83
N ILE A 42 11.17 23.73 10.29
CA ILE A 42 11.57 22.54 11.04
C ILE A 42 12.99 22.17 10.62
N ALA A 43 13.94 22.27 11.54
CA ALA A 43 15.30 21.78 11.37
C ALA A 43 15.44 20.33 11.89
N SER A 44 16.51 19.65 11.48
CA SER A 44 16.82 18.29 11.97
C SER A 44 17.09 18.24 13.48
N SER A 45 17.59 19.33 14.06
CA SER A 45 17.79 19.51 15.51
C SER A 45 16.49 19.53 16.31
N ASP A 46 15.41 20.01 15.71
CA ASP A 46 14.18 20.36 16.44
C ASP A 46 13.32 19.12 16.73
N ILE A 47 13.50 18.06 15.94
CA ILE A 47 12.68 16.85 16.02
C ILE A 47 13.48 15.56 15.81
N THR A 48 13.32 14.60 16.73
CA THR A 48 13.87 13.25 16.55
C THR A 48 12.96 12.40 15.67
N LEU A 49 13.12 12.50 14.34
CA LEU A 49 12.35 11.73 13.37
C LEU A 49 12.65 10.21 13.42
N SER A 50 13.91 9.83 13.67
CA SER A 50 14.31 8.42 13.68
C SER A 50 14.31 7.81 15.08
N GLN A 51 13.64 6.66 15.22
CA GLN A 51 13.66 5.87 16.45
C GLN A 51 14.82 4.86 16.49
N MET A 52 15.78 4.95 15.56
CA MET A 52 16.90 4.01 15.42
C MET A 52 17.78 3.99 16.68
N MET A 53 18.29 5.14 17.12
CA MET A 53 19.16 5.22 18.31
C MET A 53 18.46 4.74 19.58
N ARG A 54 17.21 5.14 19.79
CA ARG A 54 16.39 4.64 20.90
C ARG A 54 16.18 3.13 20.81
N ARG A 55 15.95 2.59 19.61
CA ARG A 55 15.82 1.15 19.37
C ARG A 55 17.14 0.44 19.70
N GLN A 56 18.28 0.91 19.20
CA GLN A 56 19.60 0.34 19.46
C GLN A 56 19.91 0.30 20.96
N LYS A 57 19.79 1.43 21.68
CA LYS A 57 19.97 1.48 23.15
C LYS A 57 19.05 0.49 23.88
N ARG A 58 17.80 0.35 23.42
CA ARG A 58 16.85 -0.63 23.98
C ARG A 58 17.30 -2.08 23.71
N HIS A 59 17.81 -2.40 22.52
CA HIS A 59 18.30 -3.74 22.19
C HIS A 59 19.59 -4.07 22.96
N GLN A 60 20.50 -3.10 23.13
CA GLN A 60 21.69 -3.23 23.96
C GLN A 60 21.31 -3.55 25.42
N ARG A 61 20.41 -2.75 26.03
CA ARG A 61 19.89 -3.02 27.39
C ARG A 61 19.25 -4.42 27.52
N ARG A 62 18.57 -4.88 26.48
CA ARG A 62 17.98 -6.23 26.42
C ARG A 62 19.04 -7.32 26.32
N GLY A 63 20.13 -7.09 25.60
CA GLY A 63 21.29 -7.97 25.56
C GLY A 63 21.89 -8.16 26.95
N TYR A 64 22.17 -7.06 27.65
CA TYR A 64 22.67 -7.13 29.03
C TYR A 64 21.68 -7.79 30.00
N ALA A 65 20.38 -7.50 29.87
CA ALA A 65 19.37 -8.15 30.70
C ALA A 65 19.31 -9.67 30.44
N ARG A 66 19.43 -10.11 29.19
CA ARG A 66 19.46 -11.53 28.82
C ARG A 66 20.63 -12.23 29.46
N PHE A 67 21.82 -11.64 29.34
CA PHE A 67 23.04 -12.18 29.94
C PHE A 67 22.91 -12.35 31.45
N ARG A 68 22.47 -11.30 32.16
CA ARG A 68 22.27 -11.35 33.62
C ARG A 68 21.25 -12.41 34.04
N MET A 69 20.13 -12.53 33.32
CA MET A 69 19.10 -13.53 33.63
C MET A 69 19.57 -14.96 33.35
N LEU A 70 20.32 -15.18 32.26
CA LEU A 70 20.93 -16.49 31.99
C LEU A 70 21.87 -16.89 33.13
N ARG A 71 22.78 -15.99 33.52
CA ARG A 71 23.75 -16.26 34.59
C ARG A 71 23.05 -16.61 35.91
N ARG A 72 22.01 -15.85 36.27
CA ARG A 72 21.15 -16.16 37.43
C ARG A 72 20.56 -17.56 37.34
N LEU A 73 20.04 -17.94 36.16
CA LEU A 73 19.45 -19.26 35.96
C LEU A 73 20.47 -20.39 36.12
N VAL A 74 21.70 -20.20 35.62
CA VAL A 74 22.79 -21.17 35.80
C VAL A 74 23.13 -21.36 37.28
N TYR A 75 23.24 -20.27 38.05
CA TYR A 75 23.49 -20.38 39.50
C TYR A 75 22.35 -21.06 40.25
N VAL A 76 21.10 -20.77 39.90
CA VAL A 76 19.92 -21.44 40.47
C VAL A 76 19.92 -22.93 40.16
N ILE A 77 20.29 -23.33 38.93
CA ILE A 77 20.40 -24.75 38.56
C ILE A 77 21.53 -25.42 39.35
N LEU A 78 22.71 -24.80 39.47
CA LEU A 78 23.80 -25.35 40.28
C LEU A 78 23.39 -25.54 41.74
N LYS A 79 22.78 -24.51 42.34
CA LYS A 79 22.35 -24.51 43.74
C LYS A 79 21.23 -25.49 44.03
N ASP A 80 20.13 -25.39 43.31
CA ASP A 80 18.88 -26.05 43.71
C ASP A 80 18.67 -27.38 42.98
N TYR A 81 19.19 -27.52 41.74
CA TYR A 81 19.04 -28.76 40.95
C TYR A 81 20.24 -29.69 41.17
N PHE A 82 21.48 -29.20 41.02
CA PHE A 82 22.70 -29.98 41.23
C PHE A 82 23.19 -29.99 42.69
N LYS A 83 22.54 -29.25 43.59
CA LYS A 83 22.85 -29.21 45.04
C LYS A 83 24.27 -28.72 45.37
N VAL A 84 24.86 -27.87 44.52
CA VAL A 84 26.14 -27.19 44.75
C VAL A 84 25.90 -25.89 45.52
N PRO A 85 26.23 -25.79 46.82
CA PRO A 85 25.90 -24.60 47.61
C PRO A 85 26.61 -23.35 47.10
N GLU A 86 25.91 -22.21 47.10
CA GLU A 86 26.49 -20.95 46.63
C GLU A 86 27.74 -20.52 47.44
N SER A 87 27.80 -20.86 48.73
CA SER A 87 28.96 -20.62 49.60
C SER A 87 30.24 -21.35 49.16
N LYS A 88 30.13 -22.34 48.27
CA LYS A 88 31.26 -23.11 47.73
C LYS A 88 31.70 -22.62 46.36
N LEU A 89 30.99 -21.66 45.78
CA LEU A 89 31.39 -20.98 44.53
C LEU A 89 32.38 -19.86 44.84
N SER A 90 33.68 -20.18 44.72
CA SER A 90 34.78 -19.22 44.76
C SER A 90 34.65 -18.16 43.66
N LEU A 91 35.44 -17.09 43.77
CA LEU A 91 35.53 -16.07 42.71
C LEU A 91 35.93 -16.71 41.37
N GLN A 92 36.88 -17.65 41.37
CA GLN A 92 37.32 -18.31 40.15
C GLN A 92 36.23 -19.18 39.52
N HIS A 93 35.47 -19.95 40.32
CA HIS A 93 34.32 -20.71 39.80
C HIS A 93 33.32 -19.77 39.10
N ARG A 94 33.07 -18.59 39.67
CA ARG A 94 32.16 -17.60 39.08
C ARG A 94 32.71 -17.00 37.79
N ILE A 95 34.02 -16.75 37.70
CA ILE A 95 34.70 -16.28 36.50
C ILE A 95 34.64 -17.35 35.39
N GLN A 96 34.95 -18.59 35.70
CA GLN A 96 34.90 -19.73 34.76
C GLN A 96 33.47 -19.93 34.23
N ILE A 97 32.45 -19.98 35.10
CA ILE A 97 31.04 -20.05 34.68
C ILE A 97 30.66 -18.85 33.81
N GLN A 98 31.12 -17.66 34.16
CA GLN A 98 30.84 -16.44 33.40
C GLN A 98 31.44 -16.51 32.00
N SER A 99 32.68 -17.00 31.86
CA SER A 99 33.35 -17.18 30.57
C SER A 99 32.47 -18.00 29.61
N LEU A 100 31.98 -19.17 30.07
CA LEU A 100 31.18 -20.11 29.29
C LEU A 100 29.78 -19.62 28.88
N VAL A 101 29.31 -18.47 29.40
CA VAL A 101 28.02 -17.85 29.01
C VAL A 101 28.17 -16.51 28.30
N THR A 102 29.41 -16.02 28.15
CA THR A 102 29.74 -14.81 27.38
C THR A 102 30.03 -15.14 25.92
N ARG A 103 30.00 -14.12 25.05
CA ARG A 103 30.40 -14.21 23.62
C ARG A 103 29.84 -15.43 22.86
N ARG A 104 28.55 -15.74 23.11
CA ARG A 104 27.88 -16.96 22.62
C ARG A 104 27.74 -17.12 21.10
N GLY A 105 28.40 -16.31 20.28
CA GLY A 105 28.17 -16.29 18.83
C GLY A 105 26.76 -15.87 18.40
N PHE A 106 26.59 -15.73 17.09
CA PHE A 106 25.31 -15.38 16.47
C PHE A 106 24.49 -16.64 16.12
N SER A 107 23.20 -16.48 15.79
CA SER A 107 22.31 -17.58 15.42
C SER A 107 21.60 -17.38 14.07
N TYR A 108 22.07 -16.41 13.28
CA TYR A 108 21.75 -16.34 11.86
C TYR A 108 22.61 -17.38 11.12
N GLN A 109 22.16 -17.88 9.99
CA GLN A 109 22.99 -18.70 9.10
C GLN A 109 24.11 -17.76 8.58
N SER A 110 25.43 -17.92 8.77
CA SER A 110 26.21 -19.15 8.87
C SER A 110 26.68 -19.57 7.48
N ALA A 111 27.83 -19.09 6.97
CA ALA A 111 28.64 -19.75 5.95
C ALA A 111 28.62 -21.27 6.07
N GLU A 112 28.70 -21.75 7.31
CA GLU A 112 28.79 -23.16 7.67
C GLU A 112 27.51 -23.94 7.30
N GLU A 113 26.36 -23.28 7.11
CA GLU A 113 25.15 -23.84 6.48
C GLU A 113 25.01 -23.41 5.00
N SER A 114 25.91 -22.54 4.52
CA SER A 114 25.96 -21.97 3.16
C SER A 114 27.06 -22.60 2.32
N PHE A 115 27.49 -23.82 2.64
CA PHE A 115 28.09 -24.69 1.62
C PHE A 115 27.01 -24.83 0.54
N GLY A 116 27.11 -24.07 -0.55
CA GLY A 116 26.27 -24.32 -1.71
C GLY A 116 26.37 -25.80 -2.07
N GLU A 117 25.30 -26.38 -2.60
CA GLU A 117 25.40 -27.73 -3.15
C GLU A 117 26.49 -27.71 -4.22
N PHE A 118 27.60 -28.42 -3.91
CA PHE A 118 28.61 -28.69 -4.90
C PHE A 118 27.92 -29.43 -6.05
N PRO A 119 28.18 -29.04 -7.31
CA PRO A 119 27.70 -29.80 -8.45
C PRO A 119 28.05 -31.28 -8.27
N GLU A 120 27.06 -32.18 -8.31
CA GLU A 120 27.25 -33.61 -8.08
C GLU A 120 28.22 -34.23 -9.10
N GLU A 121 28.36 -33.57 -10.25
CA GLU A 121 29.25 -33.96 -11.33
C GLU A 121 30.74 -33.60 -11.08
N LEU A 122 31.06 -32.80 -10.05
CA LEU A 122 32.45 -32.46 -9.70
C LEU A 122 33.00 -33.41 -8.64
N THR A 123 34.23 -33.86 -8.85
CA THR A 123 35.00 -34.67 -7.91
C THR A 123 36.11 -33.87 -7.24
N LEU A 124 36.71 -34.42 -6.18
CA LEU A 124 37.90 -33.81 -5.55
C LEU A 124 39.07 -33.69 -6.53
N ALA A 125 39.22 -34.63 -7.47
CA ALA A 125 40.28 -34.60 -8.47
C ALA A 125 40.14 -33.41 -9.44
N ASP A 126 38.90 -32.95 -9.70
CA ASP A 126 38.65 -31.78 -10.53
C ASP A 126 39.05 -30.46 -9.85
N ILE A 127 39.05 -30.44 -8.51
CA ILE A 127 39.23 -29.24 -7.70
C ILE A 127 40.64 -29.13 -7.12
N ALA A 128 41.23 -30.24 -6.69
CA ALA A 128 42.54 -30.28 -6.03
C ALA A 128 43.66 -29.52 -6.77
N PRO A 129 43.76 -29.54 -8.12
CA PRO A 129 44.81 -28.80 -8.84
C PRO A 129 44.79 -27.29 -8.62
N TYR A 130 43.63 -26.72 -8.26
CA TYR A 130 43.46 -25.29 -8.03
C TYR A 130 43.94 -24.85 -6.64
N PHE A 131 44.22 -25.80 -5.74
CA PHE A 131 44.61 -25.55 -4.35
C PHE A 131 45.89 -26.34 -4.01
N PRO A 132 47.04 -25.97 -4.59
CA PRO A 132 48.28 -26.75 -4.48
C PRO A 132 48.82 -26.83 -3.04
N ASP A 133 48.48 -25.86 -2.20
CA ASP A 133 48.89 -25.80 -0.79
C ASP A 133 47.99 -26.62 0.15
N ILE A 134 46.98 -27.31 -0.39
CA ILE A 134 46.03 -28.11 0.37
C ILE A 134 46.20 -29.60 0.00
N SER A 135 46.48 -30.42 1.02
CA SER A 135 46.52 -31.87 0.85
C SER A 135 45.11 -32.47 0.98
N PHE A 136 44.47 -32.75 -0.16
CA PHE A 136 43.19 -33.46 -0.23
C PHE A 136 43.39 -34.97 -0.15
N ARG A 137 42.53 -35.65 0.59
CA ARG A 137 42.47 -37.12 0.64
C ARG A 137 41.49 -37.65 -0.40
N GLU A 138 41.97 -38.55 -1.26
CA GLU A 138 41.15 -39.21 -2.27
C GLU A 138 40.07 -40.13 -1.64
N GLY A 139 38.94 -40.28 -2.33
CA GLY A 139 37.85 -41.19 -1.93
C GLY A 139 36.77 -40.58 -1.03
N ARG A 140 36.83 -39.29 -0.70
CA ARG A 140 35.75 -38.54 -0.01
C ARG A 140 35.04 -37.59 -0.96
N ASN A 141 33.83 -37.16 -0.61
CA ASN A 141 33.22 -36.05 -1.34
C ASN A 141 33.89 -34.72 -0.96
N ILE A 142 33.80 -33.72 -1.85
CA ILE A 142 34.46 -32.42 -1.70
C ILE A 142 34.10 -31.75 -0.36
N ARG A 143 32.84 -31.89 0.06
CA ARG A 143 32.33 -31.29 1.30
C ARG A 143 33.02 -31.87 2.54
N GLU A 144 33.02 -33.19 2.68
CA GLU A 144 33.61 -33.89 3.83
C GLU A 144 35.11 -33.59 3.98
N GLU A 145 35.80 -33.42 2.85
CA GLU A 145 37.23 -33.12 2.86
C GLU A 145 37.51 -31.67 3.24
N ILE A 146 36.71 -30.72 2.77
CA ILE A 146 36.79 -29.32 3.22
C ILE A 146 36.48 -29.22 4.72
N GLU A 147 35.45 -29.92 5.21
CA GLU A 147 35.11 -29.95 6.65
C GLU A 147 36.26 -30.53 7.49
N ARG A 148 36.96 -31.56 6.99
CA ARG A 148 38.17 -32.10 7.63
C ARG A 148 39.29 -31.07 7.70
N ILE A 149 39.56 -30.37 6.61
CA ILE A 149 40.64 -29.37 6.51
C ILE A 149 40.36 -28.21 7.48
N ILE A 150 39.12 -27.72 7.51
CA ILE A 150 38.70 -26.64 8.43
C ILE A 150 38.83 -27.07 9.90
N SER A 151 38.65 -28.37 10.18
CA SER A 151 38.75 -28.92 11.54
C SER A 151 40.21 -29.09 12.01
N ASP A 152 41.20 -28.86 11.13
CA ASP A 152 42.62 -28.86 11.51
C ASP A 152 43.00 -27.52 12.16
N GLY A 153 43.51 -27.57 13.39
CA GLY A 153 43.77 -26.38 14.21
C GLY A 153 44.87 -25.45 13.68
N ALA A 154 45.62 -25.87 12.65
CA ALA A 154 46.68 -25.10 11.99
C ALA A 154 46.28 -24.55 10.60
N PHE A 155 45.01 -24.67 10.21
CA PHE A 155 44.54 -24.27 8.89
C PHE A 155 44.41 -22.74 8.73
N ASP A 156 44.95 -22.19 7.64
CA ASP A 156 44.78 -20.78 7.25
C ASP A 156 43.63 -20.64 6.23
N PRO A 157 42.50 -19.98 6.59
CA PRO A 157 41.38 -19.74 5.67
C PRO A 157 41.75 -19.03 4.37
N ALA A 158 42.84 -18.25 4.33
CA ALA A 158 43.29 -17.57 3.11
C ALA A 158 43.66 -18.54 1.99
N THR A 159 44.04 -19.78 2.33
CA THR A 159 44.37 -20.84 1.36
C THR A 159 43.16 -21.28 0.51
N LEU A 160 41.92 -21.10 0.99
CA LEU A 160 40.71 -21.35 0.20
C LEU A 160 40.28 -20.14 -0.65
N ILE A 161 40.76 -18.95 -0.29
CA ILE A 161 40.44 -17.72 -1.01
C ILE A 161 41.31 -17.59 -2.27
N ASN A 162 42.60 -17.90 -2.12
CA ASN A 162 43.64 -17.67 -3.11
C ASN A 162 43.92 -18.92 -3.96
N TYR A 163 42.90 -19.46 -4.65
CA TYR A 163 43.11 -20.58 -5.57
C TYR A 163 43.81 -20.14 -6.86
N ASN A 164 44.45 -21.08 -7.56
CA ASN A 164 45.22 -20.80 -8.77
C ASN A 164 44.30 -20.51 -9.97
N GLU A 165 43.85 -19.26 -10.11
CA GLU A 165 42.98 -18.81 -11.21
C GLU A 165 43.63 -18.97 -12.60
N SER A 166 44.98 -18.98 -12.69
CA SER A 166 45.67 -19.11 -13.98
C SER A 166 45.39 -20.43 -14.71
N LEU A 167 44.99 -21.47 -13.99
CA LEU A 167 44.56 -22.75 -14.57
C LEU A 167 43.23 -22.63 -15.34
N LEU A 168 42.37 -21.64 -15.00
CA LEU A 168 41.13 -21.38 -15.74
C LEU A 168 41.38 -20.75 -17.11
N ASP A 169 42.49 -20.04 -17.28
CA ASP A 169 42.86 -19.37 -18.53
C ASP A 169 43.36 -20.35 -19.60
N ILE A 170 43.92 -21.48 -19.16
CA ILE A 170 44.39 -22.56 -20.04
C ILE A 170 43.39 -23.73 -20.15
N PHE A 171 42.34 -23.75 -19.31
CA PHE A 171 41.31 -24.79 -19.28
C PHE A 171 40.71 -25.14 -20.65
N ASP A 172 40.43 -24.13 -21.47
CA ASP A 172 39.81 -24.32 -22.79
C ASP A 172 40.79 -24.95 -23.81
N LYS A 173 42.10 -24.91 -23.55
CA LYS A 173 43.16 -25.40 -24.45
C LYS A 173 43.55 -26.86 -24.20
N GLU A 174 43.28 -27.38 -23.00
CA GLU A 174 43.78 -28.67 -22.53
C GLU A 174 42.72 -29.80 -22.57
N ARG A 175 41.46 -29.50 -22.91
CA ARG A 175 40.37 -30.48 -23.00
C ARG A 175 39.93 -30.77 -24.42
N ALA A 176 39.74 -32.06 -24.73
CA ALA A 176 39.14 -32.52 -25.98
C ALA A 176 37.60 -32.54 -25.86
N GLY A 177 36.90 -31.88 -26.76
CA GLY A 177 35.43 -31.82 -26.78
C GLY A 177 34.87 -30.70 -27.64
N THR A 178 33.55 -30.58 -27.74
CA THR A 178 32.93 -29.45 -28.43
C THR A 178 33.04 -28.18 -27.58
N LYS A 179 33.09 -27.02 -28.23
CA LYS A 179 33.14 -25.70 -27.55
C LYS A 179 32.00 -25.48 -26.54
N ALA A 180 30.85 -26.11 -26.76
CA ALA A 180 29.69 -26.05 -25.86
C ALA A 180 29.88 -26.93 -24.61
N GLU A 181 30.46 -28.12 -24.75
CA GLU A 181 30.76 -29.03 -23.64
C GLU A 181 31.85 -28.46 -22.74
N ILE A 182 32.95 -27.98 -23.33
CA ILE A 182 34.06 -27.34 -22.60
C ILE A 182 33.56 -26.15 -21.79
N LYS A 183 32.70 -25.31 -22.38
CA LYS A 183 32.09 -24.17 -21.68
C LYS A 183 31.21 -24.61 -20.51
N LYS A 184 30.39 -25.65 -20.70
CA LYS A 184 29.50 -26.17 -19.64
C LYS A 184 30.30 -26.72 -18.46
N GLU A 185 31.38 -27.45 -18.74
CA GLU A 185 32.30 -27.97 -17.72
C GLU A 185 33.04 -26.85 -16.98
N LYS A 186 33.53 -25.84 -17.72
CA LYS A 186 34.19 -24.66 -17.15
C LYS A 186 33.25 -23.88 -16.23
N ASP A 187 32.00 -23.66 -16.66
CA ASP A 187 30.97 -22.99 -15.85
C ASP A 187 30.66 -23.79 -14.56
N LEU A 188 30.62 -25.13 -14.64
CA LEU A 188 30.45 -26.01 -13.47
C LEU A 188 31.62 -25.88 -12.49
N LEU A 189 32.86 -25.93 -12.99
CA LEU A 189 34.07 -25.83 -12.19
C LEU A 189 34.19 -24.46 -11.52
N ILE A 190 33.95 -23.37 -12.26
CA ILE A 190 33.90 -22.00 -11.71
C ILE A 190 32.87 -21.91 -10.59
N LYS A 191 31.70 -22.55 -10.74
CA LYS A 191 30.69 -22.60 -9.69
C LYS A 191 31.23 -23.32 -8.43
N GLY A 192 31.89 -24.46 -8.59
CA GLY A 192 32.54 -25.19 -7.49
C GLY A 192 33.61 -24.37 -6.76
N LEU A 193 34.54 -23.77 -7.51
CA LEU A 193 35.61 -22.91 -6.97
C LEU A 193 35.06 -21.69 -6.23
N ASN A 194 34.02 -21.05 -6.76
CA ASN A 194 33.34 -19.93 -6.11
C ASN A 194 32.72 -20.32 -4.76
N ILE A 195 32.16 -21.53 -4.65
CA ILE A 195 31.64 -22.03 -3.38
C ILE A 195 32.78 -22.15 -2.36
N ILE A 196 33.91 -22.76 -2.74
CA ILE A 196 35.10 -22.91 -1.88
C ILE A 196 35.66 -21.56 -1.44
N ARG A 197 35.80 -20.61 -2.39
CA ARG A 197 36.23 -19.24 -2.10
C ARG A 197 35.30 -18.55 -1.11
N SER A 198 33.99 -18.67 -1.30
CA SER A 198 33.01 -18.05 -0.38
C SER A 198 33.12 -18.61 1.05
N ILE A 199 33.39 -19.92 1.18
CA ILE A 199 33.65 -20.56 2.47
C ILE A 199 34.92 -19.97 3.10
N GLY A 200 36.01 -19.87 2.33
CA GLY A 200 37.26 -19.25 2.76
C GLY A 200 37.08 -17.80 3.22
N GLU A 201 36.37 -16.98 2.44
CA GLU A 201 36.10 -15.57 2.77
C GLU A 201 35.31 -15.41 4.07
N GLU A 202 34.34 -16.30 4.33
CA GLU A 202 33.54 -16.26 5.55
C GLU A 202 34.33 -16.74 6.78
N LEU A 203 35.17 -17.77 6.63
CA LEU A 203 36.08 -18.22 7.68
C LEU A 203 37.12 -17.15 8.03
N PHE A 204 37.74 -16.54 7.02
CA PHE A 204 38.68 -15.44 7.19
C PHE A 204 38.05 -14.24 7.92
N LYS A 205 36.83 -13.85 7.52
CA LYS A 205 36.06 -12.80 8.22
C LYS A 205 35.72 -13.19 9.65
N ALA A 206 35.41 -14.46 9.92
CA ALA A 206 35.09 -14.94 11.26
C ALA A 206 36.31 -14.87 12.20
N ASP A 207 37.49 -15.20 11.69
CA ASP A 207 38.75 -15.18 12.44
C ASP A 207 39.24 -13.74 12.71
N GLU A 208 39.19 -12.83 11.74
CA GLU A 208 39.56 -11.41 11.96
C GLU A 208 38.60 -10.68 12.92
N SER A 209 37.28 -10.93 12.80
CA SER A 209 36.27 -10.18 13.55
C SER A 209 35.90 -10.79 14.90
N GLY A 210 36.30 -12.04 15.15
CA GLY A 210 35.86 -12.86 16.29
C GLY A 210 34.36 -13.17 16.29
N VAL A 211 33.66 -12.94 15.17
CA VAL A 211 32.23 -13.16 14.97
C VAL A 211 32.02 -14.57 14.43
N ARG A 212 31.47 -15.46 15.27
CA ARG A 212 31.29 -16.88 14.96
C ARG A 212 29.87 -17.37 15.20
N HIS A 213 29.52 -18.46 14.53
CA HIS A 213 28.22 -19.07 14.69
C HIS A 213 28.08 -19.78 16.04
N ARG A 214 26.83 -20.03 16.43
CA ARG A 214 26.46 -20.64 17.71
C ARG A 214 26.99 -22.08 17.86
N SER A 215 27.10 -22.84 16.77
CA SER A 215 27.65 -24.20 16.77
C SER A 215 29.12 -24.20 17.20
N ARG A 216 29.98 -23.41 16.52
CA ARG A 216 31.41 -23.26 16.86
C ARG A 216 31.63 -22.82 18.30
N PHE A 217 30.76 -21.93 18.82
CA PHE A 217 30.77 -21.56 20.24
C PHE A 217 30.53 -22.73 21.20
N PHE A 218 29.75 -23.74 20.83
CA PHE A 218 29.56 -24.93 21.67
C PHE A 218 30.81 -25.79 21.76
N ASP A 219 31.57 -25.88 20.67
CA ASP A 219 32.83 -26.62 20.64
C ASP A 219 33.91 -25.91 21.47
N GLU A 220 33.96 -24.57 21.39
CA GLU A 220 34.81 -23.76 22.27
C GLU A 220 34.45 -23.90 23.75
N ILE A 221 33.15 -23.88 24.12
CA ILE A 221 32.74 -24.13 25.51
C ILE A 221 33.28 -25.48 25.99
N ARG A 222 33.16 -26.53 25.16
CA ARG A 222 33.64 -27.87 25.51
C ARG A 222 35.15 -27.88 25.71
N PHE A 223 35.88 -27.21 24.82
CA PHE A 223 37.33 -27.06 24.92
C PHE A 223 37.75 -26.29 26.18
N ASP A 224 37.21 -25.08 26.37
CA ASP A 224 37.52 -24.21 27.50
C ASP A 224 37.21 -24.89 28.83
N PHE A 225 36.07 -25.58 28.92
CA PHE A 225 35.66 -26.29 30.13
C PHE A 225 36.68 -27.36 30.55
N ASN A 226 37.33 -28.06 29.60
CA ASN A 226 38.37 -29.03 29.91
C ASN A 226 39.62 -28.38 30.53
N THR A 227 39.85 -27.10 30.28
CA THR A 227 40.95 -26.34 30.90
C THR A 227 40.61 -25.81 32.30
N TYR A 228 39.33 -25.76 32.68
CA TYR A 228 38.86 -25.18 33.94
C TYR A 228 38.86 -26.18 35.10
N LYS A 229 40.07 -26.54 35.56
CA LYS A 229 40.29 -27.55 36.60
C LYS A 229 39.48 -27.33 37.89
N GLU A 230 39.44 -26.10 38.41
CA GLU A 230 38.76 -25.79 39.67
C GLU A 230 37.25 -26.02 39.60
N LEU A 231 36.59 -25.56 38.52
CA LEU A 231 35.18 -25.83 38.29
C LEU A 231 34.92 -27.33 38.10
N ASN A 232 35.82 -28.04 37.39
CA ASN A 232 35.72 -29.49 37.20
C ASN A 232 35.79 -30.25 38.53
N ASP A 233 36.78 -29.92 39.37
CA ASP A 233 36.97 -30.53 40.68
C ASP A 233 35.74 -30.31 41.58
N LEU A 234 35.18 -29.09 41.56
CA LEU A 234 33.94 -28.78 42.28
C LEU A 234 32.77 -29.63 41.78
N LEU A 235 32.56 -29.71 40.46
CA LEU A 235 31.44 -30.48 39.90
C LEU A 235 31.57 -31.97 40.24
N VAL A 236 32.78 -32.53 40.20
CA VAL A 236 33.06 -33.91 40.61
C VAL A 236 32.76 -34.12 42.10
N GLN A 237 33.19 -33.20 42.96
CA GLN A 237 32.92 -33.25 44.40
C GLN A 237 31.42 -33.38 44.71
N TYR A 238 30.56 -32.72 43.92
CA TYR A 238 29.11 -32.75 44.07
C TYR A 238 28.41 -33.78 43.17
N LYS A 239 29.18 -34.73 42.58
CA LYS A 239 28.66 -35.81 41.71
C LYS A 239 27.85 -35.29 40.52
N VAL A 240 28.20 -34.12 40.00
CA VAL A 240 27.59 -33.55 38.79
C VAL A 240 28.28 -34.13 37.57
N ASN A 241 27.50 -34.73 36.66
CA ASN A 241 28.04 -35.18 35.38
C ASN A 241 28.43 -33.95 34.54
N GLN A 242 29.73 -33.83 34.27
CA GLN A 242 30.32 -32.69 33.55
C GLN A 242 29.75 -32.55 32.14
N HIS A 243 29.60 -33.66 31.40
CA HIS A 243 29.03 -33.65 30.06
C HIS A 243 27.57 -33.17 30.08
N GLU A 244 26.76 -33.66 31.02
CA GLU A 244 25.38 -33.20 31.19
C GLU A 244 25.31 -31.70 31.52
N PHE A 245 26.20 -31.22 32.40
CA PHE A 245 26.26 -29.81 32.79
C PHE A 245 26.61 -28.90 31.61
N ILE A 246 27.66 -29.23 30.85
CA ILE A 246 28.05 -28.51 29.63
C ILE A 246 26.91 -28.52 28.62
N ASN A 247 26.27 -29.67 28.42
CA ASN A 247 25.18 -29.80 27.44
C ASN A 247 23.99 -28.89 27.81
N ILE A 248 23.58 -28.89 29.08
CA ILE A 248 22.60 -27.95 29.61
C ILE A 248 23.04 -26.51 29.36
N LEU A 249 24.30 -26.17 29.63
CA LEU A 249 24.82 -24.81 29.44
C LEU A 249 24.73 -24.35 27.98
N CYS A 250 25.04 -25.22 27.03
CA CYS A 250 24.91 -24.95 25.59
C CYS A 250 23.43 -24.69 25.21
N HIS A 251 22.50 -25.51 25.69
CA HIS A 251 21.06 -25.28 25.49
C HIS A 251 20.57 -23.97 26.11
N LEU A 252 20.97 -23.66 27.35
CA LEU A 252 20.62 -22.41 28.02
C LEU A 252 21.18 -21.20 27.26
N ASN A 253 22.36 -21.35 26.66
CA ASN A 253 22.97 -20.35 25.80
C ASN A 253 22.16 -20.07 24.53
N ASN A 254 21.23 -20.92 24.11
CA ASN A 254 20.30 -20.63 23.03
C ASN A 254 19.09 -19.76 23.45
N LEU A 255 18.76 -19.70 24.74
CA LEU A 255 17.57 -19.00 25.21
C LEU A 255 17.61 -17.49 24.91
N PRO A 256 16.58 -16.94 24.23
CA PRO A 256 16.42 -15.50 24.11
C PRO A 256 15.91 -14.88 25.41
N LEU A 257 15.88 -13.55 25.48
CA LEU A 257 15.41 -12.82 26.67
C LEU A 257 13.96 -13.17 27.07
N LYS A 258 13.09 -13.48 26.09
CA LYS A 258 11.65 -13.65 26.31
C LYS A 258 11.30 -14.81 27.27
N PRO A 259 11.79 -16.06 27.09
CA PRO A 259 11.56 -17.14 28.05
C PRO A 259 12.21 -16.86 29.41
N LEU A 260 13.45 -16.33 29.44
CA LEU A 260 14.15 -15.98 30.68
C LEU A 260 13.36 -14.95 31.51
N ARG A 261 12.91 -13.87 30.88
CA ARG A 261 12.09 -12.85 31.57
C ARG A 261 10.79 -13.44 32.09
N LYS A 262 10.15 -14.38 31.38
CA LYS A 262 8.92 -15.03 31.85
C LYS A 262 9.17 -15.92 33.06
N TYR A 263 10.29 -16.64 33.08
CA TYR A 263 10.71 -17.43 34.22
C TYR A 263 10.88 -16.54 35.46
N PHE A 264 11.75 -15.52 35.38
CA PHE A 264 12.05 -14.62 36.51
C PHE A 264 10.94 -13.63 36.87
N ASN A 265 9.93 -13.45 36.02
CA ASN A 265 8.77 -12.62 36.34
C ASN A 265 7.80 -13.37 37.25
N ASN A 266 8.24 -13.61 38.49
CA ASN A 266 7.50 -14.27 39.56
C ASN A 266 7.73 -13.48 40.86
N PRO A 267 6.68 -12.98 41.54
CA PRO A 267 6.82 -12.28 42.81
C PRO A 267 7.60 -13.06 43.88
N ALA A 268 7.50 -14.39 43.86
CA ALA A 268 8.22 -15.27 44.79
C ALA A 268 9.75 -15.17 44.65
N TYR A 269 10.28 -14.65 43.54
CA TYR A 269 11.72 -14.53 43.30
C TYR A 269 12.28 -13.14 43.66
N ARG A 270 11.48 -12.31 44.34
CA ARG A 270 11.86 -10.92 44.66
C ARG A 270 13.04 -10.85 45.63
N GLU A 271 13.03 -11.72 46.64
CA GLU A 271 14.07 -11.78 47.66
C GLU A 271 15.21 -12.72 47.26
N ASN A 272 14.87 -13.91 46.75
CA ASN A 272 15.84 -14.92 46.31
C ASN A 272 15.36 -15.62 45.05
N ASP A 273 16.27 -15.87 44.10
CA ASP A 273 15.94 -16.70 42.94
C ASP A 273 15.76 -18.18 43.35
N LEU A 274 14.76 -18.84 42.78
CA LEU A 274 14.40 -20.23 43.11
C LEU A 274 14.27 -21.09 41.85
N TRP A 275 14.71 -22.35 41.93
CA TRP A 275 14.49 -23.33 40.87
C TRP A 275 13.06 -23.88 40.86
N ASP A 276 12.33 -23.57 39.79
CA ASP A 276 11.03 -24.17 39.48
C ASP A 276 11.09 -24.93 38.13
N ASN A 277 11.23 -26.25 38.19
CA ASN A 277 11.35 -27.11 37.01
C ASN A 277 10.10 -27.04 36.10
N SER A 278 8.90 -27.06 36.71
CA SER A 278 7.63 -27.03 35.97
C SER A 278 7.46 -25.70 35.23
N ARG A 279 7.83 -24.59 35.85
CA ARG A 279 7.79 -23.25 35.23
C ARG A 279 8.85 -23.09 34.14
N PHE A 280 10.08 -23.56 34.36
CA PHE A 280 11.13 -23.55 33.35
C PHE A 280 10.67 -24.32 32.10
N HIS A 281 10.24 -25.57 32.29
CA HIS A 281 9.73 -26.43 31.23
C HIS A 281 8.55 -25.79 30.48
N LYS A 282 7.57 -25.22 31.18
CA LYS A 282 6.43 -24.53 30.56
C LYS A 282 6.86 -23.40 29.62
N PHE A 283 7.83 -22.59 30.01
CA PHE A 283 8.27 -21.47 29.18
C PHE A 283 9.24 -21.87 28.08
N PHE A 284 10.05 -22.90 28.29
CA PHE A 284 10.86 -23.53 27.25
C PHE A 284 9.99 -24.13 26.15
N TYR A 285 9.03 -24.98 26.51
CA TYR A 285 8.08 -25.60 25.58
C TYR A 285 7.31 -24.55 24.76
N ARG A 286 6.81 -23.49 25.42
CA ARG A 286 6.11 -22.39 24.75
C ARG A 286 7.01 -21.62 23.78
N TRP A 287 8.30 -21.50 24.06
CA TRP A 287 9.26 -20.84 23.19
C TRP A 287 9.51 -21.66 21.92
N VAL A 288 9.86 -22.94 22.03
CA VAL A 288 10.08 -23.83 20.87
C VAL A 288 8.81 -23.96 20.03
N ARG A 289 7.65 -24.13 20.67
CA ARG A 289 6.36 -24.17 19.96
C ARG A 289 6.10 -22.91 19.12
N SER A 290 6.60 -21.75 19.56
CA SER A 290 6.42 -20.47 18.88
C SER A 290 7.39 -20.21 17.73
N TRP A 291 8.33 -21.12 17.46
CA TRP A 291 9.24 -20.99 16.32
C TRP A 291 8.48 -21.03 15.00
N HIS A 292 8.79 -20.08 14.13
CA HIS A 292 8.35 -20.06 12.74
C HIS A 292 9.50 -20.62 11.90
N THR A 293 9.23 -21.72 11.19
CA THR A 293 10.22 -22.43 10.36
C THR A 293 9.60 -22.74 9.02
N GLU A 294 10.41 -22.71 7.97
CA GLU A 294 10.00 -23.15 6.63
C GLU A 294 9.75 -24.65 6.65
N LYS A 295 8.75 -25.12 5.89
CA LYS A 295 8.46 -26.56 5.79
C LYS A 295 9.70 -27.26 5.23
N GLU A 296 9.96 -28.49 5.68
CA GLU A 296 11.10 -29.32 5.21
C GLU A 296 12.50 -28.75 5.52
N SER A 297 12.61 -27.61 6.22
CA SER A 297 13.91 -27.13 6.73
C SER A 297 14.42 -27.97 7.91
N THR A 298 15.74 -28.10 8.07
CA THR A 298 16.38 -28.73 9.25
C THR A 298 15.88 -28.15 10.57
N LYS A 299 15.70 -26.82 10.64
CA LYS A 299 15.12 -26.16 11.84
C LYS A 299 13.67 -26.60 12.10
N HIS A 300 12.90 -26.94 11.08
CA HIS A 300 11.54 -27.48 11.23
C HIS A 300 11.54 -28.90 11.80
N GLU A 301 12.49 -29.73 11.36
CA GLU A 301 12.70 -31.09 11.89
C GLU A 301 13.15 -31.05 13.35
N HIS A 302 14.18 -30.26 13.67
CA HIS A 302 14.63 -30.07 15.05
C HIS A 302 13.48 -29.62 15.97
N LYS A 303 12.65 -28.68 15.50
CA LYS A 303 11.46 -28.24 16.25
C LYS A 303 10.50 -29.39 16.55
N LYS A 304 10.23 -30.25 15.57
CA LYS A 304 9.33 -31.42 15.75
C LYS A 304 9.92 -32.39 16.77
N GLU A 305 11.21 -32.68 16.67
CA GLU A 305 11.91 -33.61 17.56
C GLU A 305 11.95 -33.11 19.01
N ILE A 306 12.26 -31.83 19.23
CA ILE A 306 12.20 -31.22 20.56
C ILE A 306 10.77 -31.29 21.13
N LEU A 307 9.75 -30.96 20.33
CA LEU A 307 8.37 -30.98 20.83
C LEU A 307 7.84 -32.40 21.10
N LYS A 308 8.38 -33.40 20.39
CA LYS A 308 8.07 -34.82 20.61
C LYS A 308 8.70 -35.33 21.92
N SER A 309 9.91 -34.90 22.25
CA SER A 309 10.61 -35.34 23.47
C SER A 309 10.07 -34.68 24.75
N LEU A 310 9.54 -33.46 24.65
CA LEU A 310 9.04 -32.71 25.81
C LEU A 310 7.63 -33.12 26.24
N LYS A 311 7.40 -33.16 27.56
CA LYS A 311 6.04 -33.23 28.13
C LYS A 311 5.20 -32.06 27.63
N ASN A 312 3.96 -32.31 27.20
CA ASN A 312 3.06 -31.23 26.78
C ASN A 312 2.33 -30.64 27.99
N PRO A 313 2.60 -29.38 28.38
CA PRO A 313 2.00 -28.79 29.58
C PRO A 313 0.49 -28.53 29.48
N ARG A 314 -0.14 -28.82 28.34
CA ARG A 314 -1.58 -28.67 28.10
C ARG A 314 -2.36 -29.99 28.09
N LYS A 315 -1.67 -31.13 28.21
CA LYS A 315 -2.29 -32.46 28.23
C LYS A 315 -2.12 -33.05 29.63
N GLU A 316 -3.17 -33.67 30.15
CA GLU A 316 -3.14 -34.36 31.45
C GLU A 316 -2.21 -35.58 31.43
N LYS A 317 -2.22 -36.35 30.33
CA LYS A 317 -1.29 -37.46 30.06
C LYS A 317 -0.38 -37.11 28.89
N SER A 318 0.93 -37.21 29.10
CA SER A 318 1.96 -36.95 28.08
C SER A 318 3.23 -37.71 28.47
N ASP A 319 3.73 -38.55 27.56
CA ASP A 319 4.88 -39.46 27.77
C ASP A 319 6.25 -38.78 27.63
N GLY A 320 6.27 -37.45 27.49
CA GLY A 320 7.50 -36.68 27.32
C GLY A 320 8.15 -36.31 28.65
N ILE A 321 9.39 -35.82 28.58
CA ILE A 321 10.22 -35.47 29.75
C ILE A 321 10.24 -33.95 30.02
N TYR A 322 10.75 -33.57 31.19
CA TYR A 322 11.01 -32.16 31.52
C TYR A 322 12.15 -31.59 30.68
N ALA A 323 12.15 -30.26 30.49
CA ALA A 323 13.10 -29.62 29.59
C ALA A 323 14.56 -29.80 30.03
N ILE A 324 14.83 -29.75 31.34
CA ILE A 324 16.18 -29.96 31.87
C ILE A 324 16.68 -31.39 31.59
N GLU A 325 15.82 -32.40 31.68
CA GLU A 325 16.22 -33.80 31.39
C GLU A 325 16.48 -34.02 29.89
N MET A 326 15.72 -33.36 29.02
CA MET A 326 15.99 -33.36 27.58
C MET A 326 17.35 -32.74 27.28
N MET A 327 17.67 -31.62 27.93
CA MET A 327 18.92 -30.88 27.73
C MET A 327 20.18 -31.64 28.15
N LYS A 328 20.05 -32.70 28.95
CA LYS A 328 21.20 -33.54 29.31
C LYS A 328 21.68 -34.40 28.14
N ARG A 329 20.76 -34.78 27.24
CA ARG A 329 20.99 -35.86 26.25
C ARG A 329 20.93 -35.40 24.80
N MET A 330 20.10 -34.40 24.49
CA MET A 330 19.93 -33.90 23.13
C MET A 330 21.11 -33.03 22.71
N ASP A 331 21.42 -32.98 21.41
CA ASP A 331 22.42 -32.06 20.88
C ASP A 331 21.95 -30.59 21.01
N PRO A 332 22.77 -29.67 21.53
CA PRO A 332 22.39 -28.27 21.71
C PRO A 332 22.13 -27.52 20.40
N VAL A 333 22.65 -28.01 19.25
CA VAL A 333 22.38 -27.49 17.90
C VAL A 333 20.88 -27.51 17.58
N TYR A 334 20.14 -28.49 18.10
CA TYR A 334 18.68 -28.61 17.89
C TYR A 334 17.94 -27.39 18.43
N THR A 335 18.46 -26.81 19.51
CA THR A 335 17.82 -25.68 20.19
C THR A 335 18.29 -24.31 19.71
N ILE A 336 19.15 -24.25 18.68
CA ILE A 336 19.51 -22.98 18.03
C ILE A 336 18.25 -22.40 17.39
N PRO A 337 17.78 -21.20 17.80
CA PRO A 337 16.51 -20.67 17.32
C PRO A 337 16.58 -20.26 15.84
N PRO A 338 15.50 -20.44 15.07
CA PRO A 338 15.38 -19.85 13.75
C PRO A 338 15.24 -18.33 13.81
N TYR A 339 15.25 -17.67 12.65
CA TYR A 339 14.95 -16.24 12.55
C TYR A 339 13.61 -15.88 13.19
N GLU A 340 13.57 -14.76 13.91
CA GLU A 340 12.31 -14.25 14.46
C GLU A 340 11.41 -13.72 13.34
N ASP A 341 10.27 -14.38 13.12
CA ASP A 341 9.20 -13.87 12.27
C ASP A 341 8.05 -13.29 13.12
N GLN A 342 7.98 -11.97 13.23
CA GLN A 342 6.89 -11.24 13.89
C GLN A 342 5.83 -10.77 12.88
N ASN A 343 5.54 -11.56 11.85
CA ASN A 343 4.61 -11.20 10.77
C ASN A 343 3.23 -10.76 11.26
N ASN A 344 2.72 -11.21 12.43
CA ASN A 344 1.38 -10.85 12.93
C ASN A 344 1.39 -9.85 14.11
N ARG A 345 2.43 -9.01 14.24
CA ARG A 345 2.51 -8.01 15.32
C ARG A 345 1.80 -6.72 14.93
N LYS A 346 0.66 -6.43 15.59
CA LYS A 346 -0.20 -5.27 15.29
C LYS A 346 -0.51 -5.20 13.77
N PRO A 347 -1.15 -6.25 13.22
CA PRO A 347 -1.47 -6.29 11.80
C PRO A 347 -2.35 -5.09 11.43
N PRO A 348 -2.27 -4.61 10.18
CA PRO A 348 -3.13 -3.53 9.72
C PRO A 348 -4.60 -3.95 9.76
N LEU A 349 -5.45 -2.94 9.93
CA LEU A 349 -6.90 -3.09 9.97
C LEU A 349 -7.49 -2.52 8.67
N CYS A 350 -8.62 -3.07 8.25
CA CYS A 350 -9.33 -2.62 7.07
C CYS A 350 -9.98 -1.25 7.33
N ASN A 351 -9.73 -0.30 6.42
CA ASN A 351 -10.28 1.07 6.48
C ASN A 351 -11.54 1.26 5.63
N ASN A 352 -12.07 0.20 4.98
CA ASN A 352 -13.32 0.31 4.24
C ASN A 352 -14.46 0.72 5.18
N LEU A 353 -15.33 1.58 4.69
CA LEU A 353 -16.47 2.12 5.40
C LEU A 353 -17.71 1.29 5.13
N ARG A 354 -18.45 0.99 6.20
CA ARG A 354 -19.66 0.18 6.21
C ARG A 354 -20.82 0.95 6.81
N LEU A 355 -22.05 0.69 6.37
CA LEU A 355 -23.25 1.25 6.99
C LEU A 355 -23.41 0.74 8.43
N ASN A 356 -23.63 1.65 9.36
CA ASN A 356 -23.88 1.36 10.76
C ASN A 356 -25.39 1.15 10.97
N ALA A 357 -25.82 -0.11 11.11
CA ALA A 357 -27.22 -0.46 11.32
C ALA A 357 -27.86 0.22 12.55
N GLU A 358 -27.10 0.39 13.65
CA GLU A 358 -27.61 1.06 14.84
C GLU A 358 -27.81 2.56 14.62
N SER A 359 -26.92 3.19 13.86
CA SER A 359 -27.05 4.61 13.46
C SER A 359 -28.26 4.78 12.53
N LEU A 360 -28.47 3.85 11.60
CA LEU A 360 -29.64 3.84 10.73
C LEU A 360 -30.95 3.70 11.52
N ASP A 361 -31.03 2.78 12.47
CA ASP A 361 -32.23 2.60 13.31
C ASP A 361 -32.56 3.87 14.13
N ARG A 362 -31.55 4.60 14.60
CA ARG A 362 -31.73 5.86 15.34
C ARG A 362 -32.14 7.04 14.46
N ASN A 363 -31.53 7.19 13.30
CA ASN A 363 -31.66 8.39 12.47
C ASN A 363 -32.72 8.25 11.37
N PHE A 364 -33.03 7.03 10.94
CA PHE A 364 -33.97 6.70 9.87
C PHE A 364 -34.83 5.49 10.24
N PRO A 365 -35.68 5.60 11.28
CA PRO A 365 -36.59 4.52 11.64
C PRO A 365 -37.47 4.17 10.43
N GLY A 366 -37.67 2.87 10.16
CA GLY A 366 -38.39 2.38 8.98
C GLY A 366 -37.51 2.10 7.74
N TRP A 367 -36.18 2.27 7.83
CA TRP A 367 -35.29 2.06 6.68
C TRP A 367 -35.30 0.62 6.17
N LYS A 368 -35.46 -0.38 7.05
CA LYS A 368 -35.48 -1.82 6.71
C LYS A 368 -36.68 -2.14 5.85
N GLU A 369 -37.86 -1.72 6.28
CA GLU A 369 -39.13 -1.92 5.60
C GLU A 369 -39.13 -1.20 4.26
N SER A 370 -38.63 0.04 4.23
CA SER A 370 -38.50 0.82 3.00
C SER A 370 -37.57 0.13 1.99
N THR A 371 -36.42 -0.34 2.47
CA THR A 371 -35.42 -1.03 1.65
C THR A 371 -35.97 -2.35 1.10
N ALA A 372 -36.66 -3.14 1.93
CA ALA A 372 -37.28 -4.40 1.52
C ALA A 372 -38.35 -4.20 0.43
N LYS A 373 -39.20 -3.17 0.56
CA LYS A 373 -40.21 -2.83 -0.44
C LYS A 373 -39.58 -2.44 -1.79
N LEU A 374 -38.53 -1.61 -1.76
CA LEU A 374 -37.83 -1.23 -2.99
C LEU A 374 -37.10 -2.41 -3.63
N PHE A 375 -36.48 -3.29 -2.83
CA PHE A 375 -35.79 -4.49 -3.33
C PHE A 375 -36.74 -5.47 -4.00
N PHE A 376 -37.97 -5.61 -3.49
CA PHE A 376 -38.98 -6.47 -4.11
C PHE A 376 -39.37 -6.02 -5.53
N LEU A 377 -39.33 -4.71 -5.77
CA LEU A 377 -39.62 -4.09 -7.06
C LEU A 377 -38.39 -4.05 -7.98
N ASP A 378 -37.20 -4.30 -7.46
CA ASP A 378 -35.94 -4.21 -8.20
C ASP A 378 -35.50 -5.60 -8.72
N PRO A 379 -35.47 -5.84 -10.05
CA PRO A 379 -35.16 -7.16 -10.60
C PRO A 379 -33.81 -7.75 -10.14
N MET A 380 -32.80 -6.90 -9.91
CA MET A 380 -31.47 -7.34 -9.44
C MET A 380 -31.51 -7.85 -8.00
N PHE A 381 -32.37 -7.30 -7.15
CA PHE A 381 -32.46 -7.65 -5.73
C PHE A 381 -33.65 -8.54 -5.37
N LYS A 382 -34.63 -8.67 -6.27
CA LYS A 382 -35.82 -9.51 -6.11
C LYS A 382 -35.48 -10.98 -5.85
N VAL A 383 -34.37 -11.48 -6.42
CA VAL A 383 -33.87 -12.85 -6.20
C VAL A 383 -33.37 -13.06 -4.76
N TYR A 384 -32.96 -11.99 -4.08
CA TYR A 384 -32.32 -12.05 -2.76
C TYR A 384 -33.30 -12.01 -1.59
N ILE A 385 -34.61 -11.88 -1.81
CA ILE A 385 -35.63 -11.87 -0.76
C ILE A 385 -36.58 -13.05 -0.97
N LYS A 386 -36.49 -14.08 -0.12
CA LYS A 386 -37.40 -15.24 -0.12
C LYS A 386 -37.91 -15.49 1.30
N ASN A 387 -39.23 -15.57 1.49
CA ASN A 387 -39.87 -15.84 2.79
C ASN A 387 -39.39 -14.91 3.94
N ASN A 388 -39.26 -13.60 3.68
CA ASN A 388 -38.70 -12.62 4.62
C ASN A 388 -37.28 -12.94 5.14
N LYS A 389 -36.56 -13.81 4.44
CA LYS A 389 -35.13 -14.07 4.65
C LYS A 389 -34.35 -13.62 3.43
N ILE A 390 -33.18 -13.07 3.69
CA ILE A 390 -32.24 -12.72 2.64
C ILE A 390 -31.50 -14.00 2.25
N GLU A 391 -31.82 -14.58 1.11
CA GLU A 391 -31.16 -15.77 0.55
C GLU A 391 -30.46 -15.38 -0.74
N GLY A 392 -29.13 -15.43 -0.74
CA GLY A 392 -28.29 -15.08 -1.89
C GLY A 392 -28.09 -16.22 -2.88
N ASP A 393 -27.56 -15.90 -4.05
CA ASP A 393 -26.77 -16.87 -4.82
C ASP A 393 -25.50 -17.28 -4.03
N ALA A 394 -24.75 -18.27 -4.52
CA ALA A 394 -23.57 -18.79 -3.81
C ALA A 394 -22.54 -17.69 -3.49
N GLU A 395 -22.37 -16.71 -4.38
CA GLU A 395 -21.43 -15.59 -4.21
C GLU A 395 -21.89 -14.65 -3.09
N VAL A 396 -23.17 -14.27 -3.09
CA VAL A 396 -23.76 -13.41 -2.07
C VAL A 396 -23.74 -14.10 -0.70
N ASN A 397 -24.01 -15.41 -0.64
CA ASN A 397 -23.95 -16.17 0.61
C ASN A 397 -22.52 -16.26 1.16
N GLU A 398 -21.48 -16.40 0.31
CA GLU A 398 -20.08 -16.33 0.76
C GLU A 398 -19.75 -14.96 1.37
N VAL A 399 -20.15 -13.87 0.69
CA VAL A 399 -19.89 -12.51 1.20
C VAL A 399 -20.60 -12.29 2.53
N ILE A 400 -21.87 -12.68 2.63
CA ILE A 400 -22.67 -12.60 3.85
C ILE A 400 -22.00 -13.39 4.97
N GLY A 401 -21.64 -14.65 4.75
CA GLY A 401 -20.99 -15.49 5.75
C GLY A 401 -19.68 -14.88 6.26
N LEU A 402 -18.84 -14.38 5.36
CA LEU A 402 -17.59 -13.69 5.74
C LEU A 402 -17.85 -12.38 6.50
N HIS A 403 -18.90 -11.65 6.14
CA HIS A 403 -19.27 -10.41 6.81
C HIS A 403 -19.81 -10.67 8.23
N VAL A 404 -20.68 -11.67 8.39
CA VAL A 404 -21.21 -12.11 9.68
C VAL A 404 -20.10 -12.70 10.55
N ASP A 405 -19.18 -13.49 10.03
CA ASP A 405 -18.05 -13.99 10.84
C ASP A 405 -17.12 -12.84 11.30
N ALA A 406 -17.00 -11.79 10.48
CA ALA A 406 -16.16 -10.64 10.81
C ALA A 406 -16.83 -9.64 11.77
N HIS A 407 -18.16 -9.51 11.72
CA HIS A 407 -18.91 -8.44 12.41
C HIS A 407 -20.07 -8.93 13.30
N GLY A 408 -20.56 -10.15 13.11
CA GLY A 408 -21.71 -10.77 13.78
C GLY A 408 -21.41 -11.39 15.16
N GLY A 409 -20.31 -11.03 15.82
CA GLY A 409 -20.16 -11.23 17.27
C GLY A 409 -19.75 -12.62 17.77
N LYS A 410 -19.12 -13.49 16.97
CA LYS A 410 -18.54 -14.77 17.47
C LYS A 410 -17.21 -14.60 18.24
N HIS A 411 -17.15 -13.72 19.24
CA HIS A 411 -15.99 -13.64 20.17
C HIS A 411 -16.37 -13.25 21.61
N THR A 412 -17.47 -13.79 22.15
CA THR A 412 -17.66 -13.83 23.62
C THR A 412 -18.15 -15.20 24.04
N GLY A 413 -17.36 -15.92 24.83
CA GLY A 413 -17.57 -17.33 25.20
C GLY A 413 -18.67 -17.60 26.23
N ASN A 414 -19.77 -16.83 26.23
CA ASN A 414 -20.88 -17.03 27.16
C ASN A 414 -22.16 -17.46 26.43
N ASN A 415 -22.71 -18.62 26.81
CA ASN A 415 -23.89 -19.26 26.22
C ASN A 415 -25.20 -18.45 26.35
N GLN A 416 -25.26 -17.39 27.16
CA GLN A 416 -26.47 -16.60 27.40
C GLN A 416 -26.85 -15.60 26.27
N LYS A 417 -26.03 -15.42 25.22
CA LYS A 417 -26.31 -14.45 24.13
C LYS A 417 -26.82 -15.05 22.80
N ARG A 418 -27.15 -16.34 22.73
CA ARG A 418 -27.65 -16.99 21.49
C ARG A 418 -29.01 -16.47 20.98
N LYS A 419 -29.82 -15.79 21.81
CA LYS A 419 -31.07 -15.13 21.34
C LYS A 419 -30.83 -13.75 20.69
N ASN A 420 -29.75 -13.04 21.03
CA ASN A 420 -29.41 -11.73 20.44
C ASN A 420 -28.57 -11.82 19.15
N THR A 421 -27.99 -12.99 18.85
CA THR A 421 -27.15 -13.18 17.65
C THR A 421 -27.96 -13.16 16.36
N ASN A 422 -29.18 -13.71 16.36
CA ASN A 422 -30.00 -13.79 15.14
C ASN A 422 -30.50 -12.41 14.67
N ASN A 423 -30.84 -11.52 15.61
CA ASN A 423 -31.24 -10.15 15.28
C ASN A 423 -30.05 -9.33 14.77
N LEU A 424 -28.87 -9.44 15.41
CA LEU A 424 -27.66 -8.75 14.99
C LEU A 424 -27.18 -9.19 13.60
N GLU A 425 -27.28 -10.48 13.29
CA GLU A 425 -26.97 -11.04 11.97
C GLU A 425 -27.91 -10.48 10.90
N SER A 426 -29.23 -10.48 11.14
CA SER A 426 -30.22 -9.90 10.24
C SER A 426 -29.97 -8.40 9.96
N LEU A 427 -29.68 -7.61 11.01
CA LEU A 427 -29.34 -6.19 10.88
C LEU A 427 -28.06 -5.96 10.05
N THR A 428 -27.05 -6.79 10.28
CA THR A 428 -25.77 -6.73 9.58
C THR A 428 -25.96 -6.99 8.09
N ILE A 429 -26.76 -8.00 7.72
CA ILE A 429 -27.06 -8.33 6.32
C ILE A 429 -27.88 -7.23 5.64
N ALA A 430 -28.92 -6.72 6.30
CA ALA A 430 -29.76 -5.65 5.74
C ALA A 430 -28.94 -4.39 5.42
N SER A 431 -28.02 -4.01 6.31
CA SER A 431 -27.14 -2.85 6.10
C SER A 431 -26.15 -3.07 4.95
N LEU A 432 -25.63 -4.28 4.78
CA LEU A 432 -24.77 -4.66 3.66
C LEU A 432 -25.50 -4.51 2.32
N LEU A 433 -26.72 -5.05 2.22
CA LEU A 433 -27.51 -4.97 0.99
C LEU A 433 -27.95 -3.54 0.68
N LEU A 434 -28.39 -2.77 1.69
CA LEU A 434 -28.69 -1.36 1.50
C LEU A 434 -27.47 -0.62 0.94
N GLN A 435 -26.27 -0.89 1.45
CA GLN A 435 -25.06 -0.26 0.93
C GLN A 435 -24.78 -0.66 -0.53
N ARG A 436 -25.03 -1.91 -0.94
CA ARG A 436 -24.93 -2.33 -2.35
C ARG A 436 -25.90 -1.56 -3.23
N PHE A 437 -27.15 -1.42 -2.78
CA PHE A 437 -28.19 -0.69 -3.49
C PHE A 437 -27.82 0.78 -3.67
N LEU A 438 -27.32 1.45 -2.63
CA LEU A 438 -26.88 2.85 -2.70
C LEU A 438 -25.63 3.02 -3.59
N ASP A 439 -24.70 2.06 -3.59
CA ASP A 439 -23.44 2.14 -4.34
C ASP A 439 -23.51 1.63 -5.79
N ARG A 440 -24.68 1.15 -6.21
CA ARG A 440 -24.91 0.64 -7.56
C ARG A 440 -24.44 1.62 -8.64
N SER A 441 -23.92 1.06 -9.73
CA SER A 441 -23.52 1.83 -10.90
C SER A 441 -24.71 2.61 -11.44
N MET A 442 -24.51 3.87 -11.82
CA MET A 442 -25.60 4.77 -12.25
C MET A 442 -26.40 4.20 -13.42
N ALA A 443 -25.74 3.52 -14.36
CA ALA A 443 -26.40 2.87 -15.50
C ALA A 443 -27.31 1.71 -15.09
N LEU A 444 -27.11 1.11 -13.91
CA LEU A 444 -27.88 -0.02 -13.40
C LEU A 444 -28.93 0.40 -12.37
N ASP A 445 -29.10 1.70 -12.10
CA ASP A 445 -29.97 2.23 -11.05
C ASP A 445 -31.37 2.64 -11.55
N PRO A 446 -32.40 1.76 -11.52
CA PRO A 446 -33.79 2.11 -11.84
C PRO A 446 -34.37 3.25 -11.00
N TRP A 447 -33.83 3.52 -9.81
CA TRP A 447 -34.36 4.54 -8.91
C TRP A 447 -33.70 5.91 -9.11
N TYR A 448 -32.66 6.02 -9.94
CA TYR A 448 -31.96 7.28 -10.21
C TYR A 448 -31.56 8.06 -8.94
N LEU A 449 -31.19 7.39 -7.84
CA LEU A 449 -31.06 7.99 -6.50
C LEU A 449 -30.09 9.17 -6.48
N ARG A 450 -28.94 9.01 -7.17
CA ARG A 450 -27.92 10.06 -7.27
C ARG A 450 -28.40 11.25 -8.10
N ASP A 451 -29.13 10.99 -9.18
CA ASP A 451 -29.66 12.03 -10.05
C ASP A 451 -30.80 12.79 -9.37
N GLN A 452 -31.68 12.12 -8.60
CA GLN A 452 -32.69 12.76 -7.76
C GLN A 452 -32.06 13.77 -6.78
N ILE A 453 -30.98 13.39 -6.09
CA ILE A 453 -30.26 14.29 -5.17
C ILE A 453 -29.57 15.43 -5.91
N LYS A 454 -28.97 15.14 -7.08
CA LYS A 454 -28.34 16.16 -7.93
C LYS A 454 -29.36 17.21 -8.38
N GLN A 455 -30.55 16.80 -8.81
CA GLN A 455 -31.64 17.72 -9.18
C GLN A 455 -32.07 18.58 -7.98
N LYS A 456 -32.33 17.96 -6.82
CA LYS A 456 -32.70 18.67 -5.59
C LYS A 456 -31.67 19.74 -5.20
N ASN A 457 -30.39 19.40 -5.28
CA ASN A 457 -29.30 20.32 -4.93
C ASN A 457 -29.13 21.46 -5.96
N ARG A 458 -29.37 21.20 -7.24
CA ARG A 458 -29.36 22.23 -8.30
C ARG A 458 -30.52 23.20 -8.13
N LEU A 459 -31.72 22.69 -7.85
CA LEU A 459 -32.91 23.51 -7.52
C LEU A 459 -32.63 24.49 -6.38
N LYS A 460 -32.04 24.00 -5.29
CA LYS A 460 -31.65 24.84 -4.14
C LYS A 460 -30.64 25.95 -4.49
N LYS A 461 -29.84 25.76 -5.54
CA LYS A 461 -28.77 26.68 -5.95
C LYS A 461 -29.15 27.57 -7.15
N GLY A 462 -30.36 27.45 -7.68
CA GLY A 462 -30.76 28.14 -8.91
C GLY A 462 -29.97 27.71 -10.15
N GLU A 463 -29.36 26.51 -10.14
CA GLU A 463 -28.54 26.00 -11.24
C GLU A 463 -29.39 25.31 -12.33
N ILE A 464 -28.84 25.20 -13.54
CA ILE A 464 -29.49 24.54 -14.68
C ILE A 464 -29.84 23.08 -14.34
N LEU A 465 -31.14 22.77 -14.43
CA LEU A 465 -31.70 21.44 -14.17
C LEU A 465 -31.20 20.41 -15.20
N LEU A 466 -31.37 19.12 -14.88
CA LEU A 466 -31.29 18.10 -15.93
C LEU A 466 -32.32 18.46 -17.03
N LYS A 467 -32.03 18.13 -18.29
CA LYS A 467 -32.92 18.42 -19.44
C LYS A 467 -33.28 17.13 -20.18
N GLY A 468 -34.36 17.17 -20.94
CA GLY A 468 -34.79 16.09 -21.85
C GLY A 468 -35.26 14.81 -21.15
N GLU A 469 -35.08 13.67 -21.83
CA GLU A 469 -35.57 12.35 -21.43
C GLU A 469 -35.14 11.92 -20.01
N LYS A 470 -33.98 12.40 -19.55
CA LYS A 470 -33.45 12.07 -18.22
C LYS A 470 -34.28 12.63 -17.07
N VAL A 471 -34.93 13.78 -17.23
CA VAL A 471 -35.83 14.35 -16.20
C VAL A 471 -37.09 13.51 -16.03
N LEU A 472 -37.64 13.05 -17.16
CA LEU A 472 -38.82 12.19 -17.18
C LEU A 472 -38.54 10.89 -16.44
N LYS A 473 -37.40 10.24 -16.73
CA LYS A 473 -36.95 9.02 -16.04
C LYS A 473 -36.80 9.21 -14.52
N VAL A 474 -36.20 10.33 -14.10
CA VAL A 474 -36.03 10.66 -12.67
C VAL A 474 -37.37 10.90 -11.98
N SER A 475 -38.29 11.60 -12.63
CA SER A 475 -39.63 11.90 -12.08
C SER A 475 -40.48 10.64 -11.96
N GLU A 476 -40.44 9.78 -12.98
CA GLU A 476 -41.13 8.50 -12.98
C GLU A 476 -40.60 7.55 -11.90
N ALA A 477 -39.28 7.49 -11.71
CA ALA A 477 -38.68 6.71 -10.63
C ALA A 477 -39.11 7.21 -9.23
N TYR A 478 -39.22 8.53 -9.05
CA TYR A 478 -39.71 9.11 -7.80
C TYR A 478 -41.20 8.81 -7.56
N ARG A 479 -42.02 8.82 -8.62
CA ARG A 479 -43.43 8.42 -8.55
C ARG A 479 -43.57 6.96 -8.11
N GLN A 480 -42.85 6.04 -8.75
CA GLN A 480 -42.85 4.62 -8.37
C GLN A 480 -42.37 4.41 -6.92
N MET A 481 -41.38 5.17 -6.47
CA MET A 481 -40.92 5.12 -5.08
C MET A 481 -41.99 5.59 -4.10
N THR A 482 -42.73 6.64 -4.48
CA THR A 482 -43.84 7.20 -3.70
C THR A 482 -45.02 6.22 -3.61
N GLU A 483 -45.34 5.53 -4.71
CA GLU A 483 -46.34 4.45 -4.72
C GLU A 483 -45.94 3.30 -3.78
N ALA A 484 -44.64 2.94 -3.73
CA ALA A 484 -44.14 1.89 -2.86
C ALA A 484 -44.05 2.30 -1.37
N LEU A 485 -43.65 3.53 -1.08
CA LEU A 485 -43.26 3.97 0.27
C LEU A 485 -44.17 5.01 0.92
N SER A 486 -45.18 5.52 0.21
CA SER A 486 -45.84 6.83 0.46
C SER A 486 -44.91 8.03 0.23
N GLU A 487 -45.50 9.22 0.07
CA GLU A 487 -44.76 10.46 -0.15
C GLU A 487 -43.80 10.77 1.01
N SER A 488 -44.28 10.63 2.25
CA SER A 488 -43.48 10.82 3.45
C SER A 488 -42.30 9.83 3.55
N GLY A 489 -42.53 8.57 3.18
CA GLY A 489 -41.52 7.52 3.18
C GLY A 489 -40.48 7.72 2.08
N ALA A 490 -40.89 8.08 0.86
CA ALA A 490 -39.99 8.42 -0.22
C ALA A 490 -39.09 9.61 0.14
N LEU A 491 -39.65 10.68 0.73
CA LEU A 491 -38.88 11.82 1.23
C LEU A 491 -37.87 11.44 2.32
N GLN A 492 -38.25 10.56 3.25
CA GLN A 492 -37.33 10.07 4.29
C GLN A 492 -36.19 9.24 3.68
N PHE A 493 -36.50 8.36 2.72
CA PHE A 493 -35.50 7.53 2.04
C PHE A 493 -34.52 8.38 1.22
N ILE A 494 -34.99 9.40 0.50
CA ILE A 494 -34.11 10.33 -0.22
C ILE A 494 -33.21 11.12 0.74
N ARG A 495 -33.68 11.48 1.94
CA ARG A 495 -32.83 12.09 2.99
C ARG A 495 -31.75 11.13 3.49
N LEU A 496 -32.04 9.83 3.63
CA LEU A 496 -31.05 8.80 3.94
C LEU A 496 -29.97 8.75 2.85
N CYS A 497 -30.39 8.70 1.57
CA CYS A 497 -29.48 8.69 0.43
C CYS A 497 -28.59 9.95 0.39
N GLU A 498 -29.17 11.13 0.61
CA GLU A 498 -28.45 12.41 0.67
C GLU A 498 -27.34 12.39 1.73
N ARG A 499 -27.65 11.92 2.94
CA ARG A 499 -26.67 11.81 4.03
C ARG A 499 -25.60 10.76 3.75
N TYR A 500 -25.98 9.61 3.20
CA TYR A 500 -25.03 8.56 2.81
C TYR A 500 -24.02 9.05 1.77
N TYR A 501 -24.49 9.68 0.68
CA TYR A 501 -23.60 10.14 -0.39
C TYR A 501 -22.74 11.31 0.03
N ALA A 502 -23.25 12.22 0.87
CA ALA A 502 -22.45 13.29 1.47
C ALA A 502 -21.31 12.72 2.31
N GLU A 503 -21.59 11.72 3.16
CA GLU A 503 -20.59 11.09 4.01
C GLU A 503 -19.55 10.28 3.19
N SER A 504 -19.99 9.58 2.14
CA SER A 504 -19.10 8.88 1.19
C SER A 504 -18.19 9.85 0.43
N ASP A 505 -18.72 10.98 -0.04
CA ASP A 505 -17.94 12.01 -0.74
C ASP A 505 -16.92 12.69 0.18
N LEU A 506 -17.29 12.98 1.43
CA LEU A 506 -16.34 13.43 2.46
C LEU A 506 -15.19 12.43 2.65
N ALA A 507 -15.47 11.12 2.67
CA ALA A 507 -14.44 10.10 2.83
C ALA A 507 -13.51 10.04 1.62
N LYS A 508 -14.06 10.12 0.40
CA LYS A 508 -13.29 10.17 -0.85
C LYS A 508 -12.35 11.37 -0.93
N ARG A 509 -12.73 12.49 -0.29
CA ARG A 509 -11.92 13.73 -0.21
C ARG A 509 -10.99 13.79 0.99
N GLY A 510 -11.01 12.78 1.88
CA GLY A 510 -10.22 12.77 3.12
C GLY A 510 -10.74 13.69 4.23
N GLY A 511 -11.97 14.20 4.10
CA GLY A 511 -12.64 15.02 5.11
C GLY A 511 -13.45 14.23 6.14
N TRP A 512 -13.64 12.92 5.92
CA TRP A 512 -14.45 12.09 6.80
C TRP A 512 -13.80 11.88 8.17
N VAL A 513 -14.60 12.15 9.20
CA VAL A 513 -14.26 11.91 10.61
C VAL A 513 -15.43 11.17 11.23
N TYR A 514 -15.11 10.09 11.93
CA TYR A 514 -16.10 9.27 12.60
C TYR A 514 -16.65 10.00 13.83
N ARG A 515 -17.98 10.08 13.94
CA ARG A 515 -18.71 10.74 15.04
C ARG A 515 -19.65 9.75 15.72
N VAL A 516 -19.62 9.66 17.05
CA VAL A 516 -20.52 8.81 17.84
C VAL A 516 -21.45 9.61 18.72
N ALA A 517 -22.64 9.07 19.00
CA ALA A 517 -23.66 9.73 19.81
C ALA A 517 -23.19 10.11 21.24
N SER A 518 -22.15 9.46 21.78
CA SER A 518 -21.58 9.77 23.10
C SER A 518 -20.71 11.04 23.13
N ASP A 519 -20.24 11.53 21.98
CA ASP A 519 -19.41 12.74 21.90
C ASP A 519 -20.20 14.03 22.18
N ARG A 520 -21.53 13.93 22.27
CA ARG A 520 -22.48 15.01 22.62
C ARG A 520 -22.26 15.68 23.97
N LYS A 521 -21.40 15.16 24.85
CA LYS A 521 -21.14 15.77 26.17
C LYS A 521 -20.16 16.96 26.14
N LYS A 522 -19.62 17.37 24.99
CA LYS A 522 -18.63 18.48 24.92
C LYS A 522 -18.77 19.46 23.75
N GLU A 523 -19.80 19.35 22.91
CA GLU A 523 -19.99 20.27 21.79
C GLU A 523 -21.40 20.88 21.84
N VAL A 524 -21.46 22.20 21.64
CA VAL A 524 -22.68 23.03 21.58
C VAL A 524 -23.65 22.45 20.54
N PRO A 525 -24.97 22.42 20.82
CA PRO A 525 -25.94 21.77 19.97
C PRO A 525 -26.16 22.59 18.69
N ASP A 526 -25.65 22.10 17.56
CA ASP A 526 -26.12 22.55 16.25
C ASP A 526 -27.12 21.53 15.66
N SER A 527 -28.08 22.06 14.93
CA SER A 527 -29.33 21.40 14.53
C SER A 527 -29.14 20.06 13.80
N HIS A 528 -29.75 18.98 14.31
CA HIS A 528 -30.03 17.69 13.64
C HIS A 528 -28.88 16.99 12.85
N ASN A 529 -28.47 15.79 13.32
CA ASN A 529 -27.75 14.71 12.59
C ASN A 529 -26.20 14.61 12.63
N ASP A 530 -25.57 14.59 13.82
CA ASP A 530 -24.10 14.44 13.92
C ASP A 530 -23.53 13.02 14.01
N GLU A 531 -24.34 11.96 14.11
CA GLU A 531 -23.80 10.60 14.15
C GLU A 531 -23.39 10.12 12.75
N SER A 532 -22.23 9.48 12.60
CA SER A 532 -21.84 8.88 11.33
C SER A 532 -22.79 7.73 10.92
N LEU A 533 -23.28 7.74 9.68
CA LEU A 533 -23.96 6.57 9.09
C LEU A 533 -22.94 5.50 8.70
N LEU A 534 -21.69 5.89 8.47
CA LEU A 534 -20.60 4.98 8.15
C LEU A 534 -19.72 4.69 9.37
N PHE A 535 -19.13 3.50 9.41
CA PHE A 535 -18.08 3.15 10.36
C PHE A 535 -16.93 2.42 9.66
N LYS A 536 -15.72 2.49 10.24
CA LYS A 536 -14.56 1.74 9.73
C LYS A 536 -14.72 0.26 10.01
N CYS A 537 -14.48 -0.59 9.02
CA CYS A 537 -14.53 -2.05 9.16
C CYS A 537 -13.67 -2.57 10.32
N MET A 538 -12.43 -2.08 10.48
CA MET A 538 -11.52 -2.41 11.60
C MET A 538 -11.17 -3.90 11.76
N VAL A 539 -11.51 -4.75 10.80
CA VAL A 539 -11.13 -6.17 10.76
C VAL A 539 -9.68 -6.31 10.28
N LYS A 540 -8.92 -7.21 10.92
CA LYS A 540 -7.53 -7.50 10.54
C LYS A 540 -7.45 -7.98 9.10
N THR A 541 -6.47 -7.49 8.37
CA THR A 541 -6.25 -7.91 6.97
C THR A 541 -5.37 -9.15 6.89
N GLY A 542 -5.52 -9.91 5.81
CA GLY A 542 -4.76 -11.13 5.56
C GLY A 542 -3.38 -10.87 4.95
N SER A 543 -2.50 -11.88 5.02
CA SER A 543 -1.24 -11.88 4.28
C SER A 543 -1.49 -11.78 2.78
N ARG A 544 -0.67 -11.01 2.05
CA ARG A 544 -0.78 -10.90 0.58
C ARG A 544 -0.62 -12.24 -0.11
N ASN A 545 0.18 -13.16 0.43
CA ASN A 545 0.36 -14.48 -0.16
C ASN A 545 -0.93 -15.32 -0.14
N ASN A 546 -1.83 -15.10 0.81
CA ASN A 546 -3.09 -15.83 0.90
C ASN A 546 -4.20 -15.23 0.02
N ASN A 547 -3.94 -14.12 -0.67
CA ASN A 547 -4.92 -13.38 -1.48
C ASN A 547 -4.59 -13.40 -2.98
N LYS A 548 -3.64 -14.23 -3.44
CA LYS A 548 -3.21 -14.27 -4.85
C LYS A 548 -4.37 -14.47 -5.81
N GLU A 549 -5.21 -15.47 -5.54
CA GLU A 549 -6.40 -15.79 -6.32
C GLU A 549 -7.32 -14.57 -6.46
N LYS A 550 -7.71 -13.97 -5.33
CA LYS A 550 -8.61 -12.81 -5.31
C LYS A 550 -7.99 -11.58 -5.98
N ASP A 551 -6.69 -11.35 -5.81
CA ASP A 551 -6.01 -10.23 -6.46
C ASP A 551 -5.96 -10.41 -8.00
N CYS A 552 -5.69 -11.63 -8.49
CA CYS A 552 -5.75 -11.97 -9.91
C CYS A 552 -7.16 -11.86 -10.48
N ALA A 553 -8.14 -12.45 -9.78
CA ALA A 553 -9.56 -12.38 -10.14
C ALA A 553 -10.02 -10.92 -10.32
N SER A 554 -9.59 -10.02 -9.43
CA SER A 554 -9.91 -8.59 -9.54
C SER A 554 -9.26 -7.89 -10.73
N ILE A 555 -8.11 -8.35 -11.24
CA ILE A 555 -7.48 -7.76 -12.44
C ILE A 555 -8.26 -8.17 -13.67
N PHE A 556 -8.56 -9.46 -13.79
CA PHE A 556 -9.23 -10.03 -14.97
C PHE A 556 -10.74 -9.83 -14.95
N GLY A 557 -11.36 -9.55 -13.80
CA GLY A 557 -12.80 -9.39 -13.67
C GLY A 557 -13.56 -10.72 -13.67
N VAL A 558 -12.98 -11.76 -13.08
CA VAL A 558 -13.51 -13.13 -13.07
C VAL A 558 -13.68 -13.66 -11.65
N ILE A 559 -14.46 -14.73 -11.50
CA ILE A 559 -14.45 -15.58 -10.30
C ILE A 559 -13.94 -16.95 -10.73
N PHE A 560 -12.81 -17.37 -10.17
CA PHE A 560 -12.26 -18.69 -10.46
C PHE A 560 -13.28 -19.76 -10.03
N GLN A 561 -13.41 -20.83 -10.82
CA GLN A 561 -14.36 -21.93 -10.60
C GLN A 561 -15.86 -21.56 -10.74
N SER A 562 -16.20 -20.37 -11.23
CA SER A 562 -17.57 -20.01 -11.60
C SER A 562 -17.83 -20.28 -13.09
N ASN A 563 -19.03 -20.74 -13.46
CA ASN A 563 -19.59 -20.82 -14.83
C ASN A 563 -18.61 -20.60 -16.00
N GLY A 564 -17.91 -21.66 -16.42
CA GLY A 564 -17.03 -21.63 -17.60
C GLY A 564 -15.66 -20.97 -17.40
N VAL A 565 -15.35 -20.46 -16.20
CA VAL A 565 -14.04 -19.93 -15.83
C VAL A 565 -13.16 -21.05 -15.22
N PRO A 566 -11.94 -21.27 -15.73
CA PRO A 566 -11.00 -22.26 -15.18
C PRO A 566 -10.68 -22.05 -13.69
N GLY A 567 -10.23 -23.08 -13.00
CA GLY A 567 -9.77 -22.97 -11.61
C GLY A 567 -8.46 -22.19 -11.45
N PHE A 568 -8.21 -21.65 -10.26
CA PHE A 568 -6.97 -20.88 -10.02
C PHE A 568 -5.69 -21.73 -10.18
N GLN A 569 -5.75 -23.03 -9.88
CA GLN A 569 -4.61 -23.93 -10.09
C GLN A 569 -4.33 -24.15 -11.59
N GLU A 570 -5.38 -24.23 -12.42
CA GLU A 570 -5.22 -24.30 -13.88
C GLU A 570 -4.62 -23.01 -14.42
N PHE A 571 -5.05 -21.85 -13.91
CA PHE A 571 -4.45 -20.57 -14.23
C PHE A 571 -2.96 -20.50 -13.85
N LEU A 572 -2.58 -21.03 -12.69
CA LEU A 572 -1.16 -21.11 -12.29
C LEU A 572 -0.35 -22.02 -13.22
N ASN A 573 -0.94 -23.12 -13.69
CA ASN A 573 -0.29 -23.99 -14.66
C ASN A 573 -0.10 -23.24 -15.99
N PHE A 574 -1.16 -22.65 -16.54
CA PHE A 574 -1.12 -21.82 -17.75
C PHE A 574 -0.05 -20.72 -17.65
N TRP A 575 -0.01 -19.98 -16.54
CA TRP A 575 1.00 -18.94 -16.30
C TRP A 575 2.44 -19.44 -16.40
N ASN A 576 2.71 -20.67 -15.93
CA ASN A 576 4.06 -21.24 -15.93
C ASN A 576 4.42 -21.90 -17.27
N THR A 577 3.44 -22.37 -18.05
CA THR A 577 3.69 -23.15 -19.27
C THR A 577 3.51 -22.36 -20.56
N GLU A 578 2.68 -21.30 -20.57
CA GLU A 578 2.30 -20.60 -21.80
C GLU A 578 3.48 -19.86 -22.45
N LYS A 579 3.60 -20.04 -23.77
CA LYS A 579 4.61 -19.38 -24.62
C LYS A 579 3.95 -18.39 -25.56
N ILE A 580 4.53 -17.20 -25.67
CA ILE A 580 4.07 -16.12 -26.54
C ILE A 580 5.26 -15.66 -27.40
N GLY A 581 5.23 -16.04 -28.68
CA GLY A 581 6.38 -15.87 -29.58
C GLY A 581 7.61 -16.63 -29.06
N ARG A 582 8.75 -15.94 -28.95
CA ARG A 582 10.04 -16.54 -28.52
C ARG A 582 10.22 -16.65 -26.99
N GLY A 583 9.27 -16.18 -26.17
CA GLY A 583 9.40 -16.15 -24.71
C GLY A 583 8.18 -16.68 -23.98
N SER A 584 8.31 -16.99 -22.68
CA SER A 584 7.16 -17.36 -21.84
C SER A 584 6.33 -16.14 -21.41
N LEU A 585 5.04 -16.35 -21.17
CA LEU A 585 4.12 -15.34 -20.63
C LEU A 585 4.69 -14.70 -19.34
N LYS A 586 5.20 -15.53 -18.43
CA LYS A 586 5.87 -15.11 -17.19
C LYS A 586 7.04 -14.15 -17.46
N ARG A 587 7.92 -14.48 -18.43
CA ARG A 587 9.09 -13.67 -18.74
C ARG A 587 8.73 -12.33 -19.39
N LYS A 588 7.69 -12.29 -20.23
CA LYS A 588 7.17 -11.04 -20.78
C LYS A 588 6.68 -10.10 -19.68
N CYS A 589 5.85 -10.60 -18.77
CA CYS A 589 5.35 -9.80 -17.65
C CYS A 589 6.46 -9.36 -16.69
N GLU A 590 7.49 -10.19 -16.46
CA GLU A 590 8.69 -9.80 -15.70
C GLU A 590 9.43 -8.63 -16.36
N ASN A 591 9.65 -8.69 -17.66
CA ASN A 591 10.35 -7.65 -18.39
C ASN A 591 9.58 -6.33 -18.38
N ILE A 592 8.25 -6.38 -18.53
CA ILE A 592 7.37 -5.21 -18.37
C ILE A 592 7.58 -4.54 -17.00
N GLU A 593 7.62 -5.34 -15.92
CA GLU A 593 7.86 -4.81 -14.57
C GLU A 593 9.28 -4.24 -14.40
N LYS A 594 10.29 -4.83 -15.02
CA LYS A 594 11.67 -4.28 -15.04
C LYS A 594 11.71 -2.91 -15.73
N THR A 595 11.11 -2.79 -16.90
CA THR A 595 11.01 -1.52 -17.63
C THR A 595 10.24 -0.49 -16.79
N ARG A 596 9.09 -0.85 -16.22
CA ARG A 596 8.33 0.04 -15.33
C ARG A 596 9.15 0.52 -14.13
N LYS A 597 9.93 -0.37 -13.49
CA LYS A 597 10.82 -0.01 -12.37
C LYS A 597 12.01 0.86 -12.79
N LYS A 598 12.52 0.70 -14.02
CA LYS A 598 13.58 1.56 -14.59
C LYS A 598 13.13 3.02 -14.69
N TYR A 599 11.91 3.25 -15.21
CA TYR A 599 11.37 4.61 -15.45
C TYR A 599 10.51 5.18 -14.30
N LYS A 600 10.10 4.35 -13.32
CA LYS A 600 9.38 4.76 -12.08
C LYS A 600 8.14 5.62 -12.36
N GLU A 601 8.01 6.77 -11.70
CA GLU A 601 6.86 7.68 -11.82
C GLU A 601 6.73 8.32 -13.21
N LEU A 602 7.83 8.37 -13.98
CA LEU A 602 7.83 8.90 -15.34
C LEU A 602 7.45 7.84 -16.38
N PHE A 603 7.31 6.57 -15.99
CA PHE A 603 7.00 5.48 -16.93
C PHE A 603 5.73 5.77 -17.73
N ASP A 604 4.63 6.17 -17.07
CA ASP A 604 3.36 6.46 -17.74
C ASP A 604 3.50 7.63 -18.73
N ALA A 605 4.05 8.75 -18.26
CA ALA A 605 4.23 9.96 -19.06
C ALA A 605 5.13 9.71 -20.27
N ARG A 606 6.27 9.03 -20.07
CA ARG A 606 7.22 8.69 -21.13
C ARG A 606 6.62 7.69 -22.10
N LEU A 607 5.97 6.63 -21.62
CA LEU A 607 5.32 5.66 -22.50
C LEU A 607 4.27 6.35 -23.39
N LYS A 608 3.42 7.19 -22.80
CA LYS A 608 2.40 7.95 -23.53
C LYS A 608 3.02 8.89 -24.56
N ARG A 609 4.10 9.60 -24.20
CA ARG A 609 4.87 10.44 -25.14
C ARG A 609 5.41 9.62 -26.30
N GLU A 610 6.00 8.46 -26.03
CA GLU A 610 6.57 7.62 -27.08
C GLU A 610 5.49 7.03 -28.00
N LEU A 611 4.35 6.62 -27.45
CA LEU A 611 3.19 6.21 -28.25
C LEU A 611 2.69 7.35 -29.14
N TRP A 612 2.56 8.57 -28.59
CA TRP A 612 2.16 9.75 -29.35
C TRP A 612 3.16 10.08 -30.47
N LEU A 613 4.46 10.06 -30.18
CA LEU A 613 5.51 10.33 -31.18
C LEU A 613 5.50 9.27 -32.29
N SER A 614 5.31 8.00 -31.97
CA SER A 614 5.24 6.93 -32.96
C SER A 614 4.00 7.02 -33.86
N HIS A 615 2.90 7.61 -33.37
CA HIS A 615 1.74 7.94 -34.22
C HIS A 615 1.99 9.17 -35.10
N LYS A 616 2.71 10.18 -34.59
CA LYS A 616 2.99 11.43 -35.31
C LYS A 616 4.02 11.26 -36.42
N ASP A 617 5.06 10.47 -36.16
CA ASP A 617 6.18 10.24 -37.05
C ASP A 617 6.61 8.76 -36.95
N PRO A 618 5.96 7.86 -37.73
CA PRO A 618 6.21 6.43 -37.67
C PRO A 618 7.65 6.04 -38.04
N ASP A 619 8.31 6.83 -38.88
CA ASP A 619 9.64 6.54 -39.42
C ASP A 619 10.78 7.13 -38.56
N ARG A 620 10.44 7.74 -37.41
CA ARG A 620 11.44 8.35 -36.53
C ARG A 620 12.46 7.31 -36.03
N LYS A 621 13.72 7.72 -35.96
CA LYS A 621 14.78 6.88 -35.39
C LYS A 621 14.58 6.73 -33.89
N LEU A 622 14.23 5.51 -33.45
CA LEU A 622 14.04 5.19 -32.04
C LEU A 622 15.39 5.02 -31.34
N ASN A 623 15.59 5.75 -30.24
CA ASN A 623 16.68 5.47 -29.32
C ASN A 623 16.38 4.22 -28.47
N GLU A 624 17.36 3.74 -27.71
CA GLU A 624 17.21 2.54 -26.87
C GLU A 624 16.06 2.66 -25.86
N SER A 625 15.90 3.84 -25.23
CA SER A 625 14.83 4.08 -24.25
C SER A 625 13.44 3.99 -24.87
N SER A 626 13.25 4.59 -26.05
CA SER A 626 11.99 4.53 -26.80
C SER A 626 11.66 3.09 -27.20
N LYS A 627 12.65 2.32 -27.69
CA LYS A 627 12.47 0.90 -28.05
C LYS A 627 12.00 0.07 -26.86
N GLU A 628 12.64 0.24 -25.70
CA GLU A 628 12.25 -0.48 -24.47
C GLU A 628 10.81 -0.18 -24.02
N LEU A 629 10.38 1.09 -24.09
CA LEU A 629 9.05 1.51 -23.68
C LEU A 629 7.97 0.94 -24.60
N LEU A 630 8.17 1.03 -25.92
CA LEU A 630 7.24 0.49 -26.92
C LEU A 630 7.16 -1.05 -26.85
N ALA A 631 8.30 -1.73 -26.71
CA ALA A 631 8.34 -3.19 -26.54
C ALA A 631 7.58 -3.67 -25.28
N ALA A 632 7.59 -2.88 -24.21
CA ALA A 632 6.80 -3.18 -23.01
C ALA A 632 5.29 -3.03 -23.24
N HIS A 633 4.87 -2.07 -24.09
CA HIS A 633 3.47 -1.93 -24.50
C HIS A 633 3.02 -3.09 -25.39
N GLU A 634 3.80 -3.44 -26.42
CA GLU A 634 3.52 -4.57 -27.30
C GLU A 634 3.42 -5.89 -26.52
N SER A 635 4.39 -6.15 -25.64
CA SER A 635 4.38 -7.34 -24.78
C SER A 635 3.16 -7.39 -23.87
N ALA A 636 2.62 -6.23 -23.46
CA ALA A 636 1.41 -6.17 -22.66
C ALA A 636 0.17 -6.57 -23.47
N THR A 637 0.07 -6.10 -24.71
CA THR A 637 -0.99 -6.47 -25.66
C THR A 637 -0.98 -7.96 -25.94
N GLU A 638 0.19 -8.53 -26.23
CA GLU A 638 0.35 -9.96 -26.46
C GLU A 638 -0.04 -10.81 -25.25
N ALA A 639 0.39 -10.41 -24.05
CA ALA A 639 0.01 -11.09 -22.81
C ALA A 639 -1.50 -10.97 -22.55
N ALA A 640 -2.10 -9.81 -22.82
CA ALA A 640 -3.53 -9.61 -22.69
C ALA A 640 -4.34 -10.50 -23.63
N LEU A 641 -3.90 -10.69 -24.87
CA LEU A 641 -4.51 -11.62 -25.83
C LEU A 641 -4.46 -13.07 -25.34
N ALA A 642 -3.32 -13.51 -24.80
CA ALA A 642 -3.17 -14.86 -24.23
C ALA A 642 -4.12 -15.09 -23.05
N PHE A 643 -4.22 -14.12 -22.13
CA PHE A 643 -5.20 -14.18 -21.03
C PHE A 643 -6.64 -14.12 -21.53
N GLY A 644 -6.92 -13.30 -22.54
CA GLY A 644 -8.25 -13.20 -23.13
C GLY A 644 -8.71 -14.53 -23.73
N LYS A 645 -7.81 -15.23 -24.42
CA LYS A 645 -8.07 -16.58 -24.91
C LYS A 645 -8.29 -17.59 -23.78
N PHE A 646 -7.49 -17.54 -22.72
CA PHE A 646 -7.62 -18.44 -21.56
C PHE A 646 -8.97 -18.28 -20.84
N PHE A 647 -9.45 -17.05 -20.67
CA PHE A 647 -10.72 -16.76 -20.00
C PHE A 647 -11.93 -16.64 -20.95
N SER A 648 -11.75 -16.86 -22.25
CA SER A 648 -12.78 -16.62 -23.27
C SER A 648 -13.36 -15.19 -23.25
N HIS A 649 -12.51 -14.20 -22.97
CA HIS A 649 -12.92 -12.80 -22.90
C HIS A 649 -13.05 -12.16 -24.29
N THR A 650 -14.05 -11.28 -24.43
CA THR A 650 -14.21 -10.41 -25.59
C THR A 650 -13.16 -9.30 -25.64
N SER A 651 -12.99 -8.66 -26.79
CA SER A 651 -12.13 -7.48 -26.95
C SER A 651 -12.49 -6.35 -25.98
N GLU A 652 -13.76 -6.21 -25.61
CA GLU A 652 -14.22 -5.20 -24.65
C GLU A 652 -13.75 -5.54 -23.22
N GLN A 653 -13.90 -6.80 -22.80
CA GLN A 653 -13.44 -7.26 -21.49
C GLN A 653 -11.91 -7.13 -21.36
N MET A 654 -11.16 -7.38 -22.44
CA MET A 654 -9.69 -7.26 -22.46
C MET A 654 -9.18 -5.84 -22.20
N LYS A 655 -9.95 -4.79 -22.54
CA LYS A 655 -9.54 -3.38 -22.30
C LYS A 655 -9.21 -3.11 -20.83
N ARG A 656 -9.82 -3.86 -19.89
CA ARG A 656 -9.59 -3.74 -18.44
C ARG A 656 -8.13 -3.95 -18.05
N TYR A 657 -7.46 -4.91 -18.68
CA TYR A 657 -6.11 -5.34 -18.31
C TYR A 657 -5.09 -5.26 -19.44
N ASN A 658 -5.49 -4.85 -20.65
CA ASN A 658 -4.57 -4.60 -21.76
C ASN A 658 -3.76 -3.31 -21.54
N ASN A 659 -2.83 -3.36 -20.60
CA ASN A 659 -1.89 -2.30 -20.31
C ASN A 659 -0.67 -2.84 -19.53
N PRO A 660 0.50 -2.20 -19.65
CA PRO A 660 1.72 -2.63 -18.95
C PRO A 660 1.58 -2.70 -17.43
N PHE A 661 0.76 -1.85 -16.82
CA PHE A 661 0.57 -1.83 -15.36
C PHE A 661 -0.12 -3.09 -14.85
N SER A 662 -1.14 -3.58 -15.56
CA SER A 662 -1.87 -4.78 -15.18
C SER A 662 -0.99 -6.02 -15.31
N MET A 663 -0.21 -6.12 -16.39
CA MET A 663 0.76 -7.23 -16.58
C MET A 663 1.86 -7.22 -15.52
N ALA A 664 2.38 -6.04 -15.19
CA ALA A 664 3.31 -5.88 -14.07
C ALA A 664 2.68 -6.27 -12.72
N GLN A 665 1.40 -5.95 -12.49
CA GLN A 665 0.69 -6.37 -11.29
C GLN A 665 0.53 -7.89 -11.22
N VAL A 666 0.12 -8.54 -12.32
CA VAL A 666 0.02 -10.01 -12.40
C VAL A 666 1.36 -10.64 -12.03
N TYR A 667 2.46 -10.22 -12.66
CA TYR A 667 3.80 -10.73 -12.32
C TYR A 667 4.14 -10.54 -10.83
N ASN A 668 3.86 -9.38 -10.25
CA ASN A 668 4.10 -9.16 -8.82
C ASN A 668 3.20 -10.02 -7.91
N ILE A 669 2.00 -10.41 -8.34
CA ILE A 669 1.06 -11.23 -7.56
C ILE A 669 1.48 -12.70 -7.52
N ILE A 670 1.80 -13.28 -8.68
CA ILE A 670 2.05 -14.73 -8.82
C ILE A 670 3.51 -15.08 -9.12
N GLY A 671 4.27 -14.19 -9.75
CA GLY A 671 5.66 -14.41 -10.14
C GLY A 671 6.69 -14.13 -9.05
N VAL A 672 6.30 -13.50 -7.94
CA VAL A 672 7.18 -13.13 -6.82
C VAL A 672 6.53 -13.49 -5.48
N THR A 673 7.33 -13.90 -4.49
CA THR A 673 6.87 -14.09 -3.11
C THR A 673 6.57 -12.74 -2.47
N ARG A 674 5.30 -12.48 -2.11
CA ARG A 674 4.87 -11.19 -1.56
C ARG A 674 4.89 -11.21 -0.03
N SER A 675 5.64 -10.29 0.56
CA SER A 675 5.60 -10.03 2.00
C SER A 675 4.51 -9.02 2.37
N GLY A 676 4.14 -9.01 3.66
CA GLY A 676 3.20 -8.04 4.22
C GLY A 676 1.72 -8.40 4.06
N PHE A 677 0.88 -7.41 4.32
CA PHE A 677 -0.57 -7.57 4.42
C PHE A 677 -1.31 -6.85 3.29
N SER A 678 -2.51 -7.34 2.97
CA SER A 678 -3.47 -6.60 2.15
C SER A 678 -3.98 -5.36 2.91
N SER A 679 -4.45 -4.35 2.20
CA SER A 679 -5.11 -3.18 2.78
C SER A 679 -6.57 -3.44 3.16
N VAL A 680 -7.16 -4.50 2.61
CA VAL A 680 -8.57 -4.86 2.76
C VAL A 680 -8.69 -6.23 3.45
N CYS A 681 -9.69 -6.39 4.33
CA CYS A 681 -9.96 -7.68 4.99
C CYS A 681 -10.66 -8.66 4.04
N LYS A 682 -10.73 -9.95 4.42
CA LYS A 682 -11.34 -11.00 3.58
C LYS A 682 -12.80 -10.70 3.22
N SER A 683 -13.60 -10.20 4.17
CA SER A 683 -15.01 -9.82 3.94
C SER A 683 -15.15 -8.65 2.96
N CYS A 684 -14.41 -7.55 3.17
CA CYS A 684 -14.49 -6.40 2.28
C CYS A 684 -13.91 -6.67 0.89
N ASN A 685 -12.90 -7.54 0.78
CA ASN A 685 -12.36 -7.95 -0.52
C ASN A 685 -13.38 -8.80 -1.31
N ALA A 686 -14.07 -9.72 -0.66
CA ALA A 686 -15.15 -10.50 -1.28
C ALA A 686 -16.31 -9.58 -1.73
N GLU A 687 -16.67 -8.59 -0.92
CA GLU A 687 -17.65 -7.58 -1.31
C GLU A 687 -17.19 -6.72 -2.50
N ASP A 688 -15.95 -6.22 -2.49
CA ASP A 688 -15.40 -5.44 -3.62
C ASP A 688 -15.29 -6.27 -4.89
N MET A 689 -15.08 -7.59 -4.77
CA MET A 689 -15.13 -8.53 -5.90
C MET A 689 -16.52 -8.56 -6.50
N TRP A 690 -17.55 -8.84 -5.70
CA TRP A 690 -18.95 -8.86 -6.15
C TRP A 690 -19.34 -7.55 -6.83
N ARG A 691 -18.92 -6.40 -6.26
CA ARG A 691 -19.16 -5.06 -6.84
C ARG A 691 -18.51 -4.88 -8.21
N SER A 692 -17.36 -5.51 -8.44
CA SER A 692 -16.56 -5.36 -9.66
C SER A 692 -16.90 -6.36 -10.77
N LEU A 693 -17.89 -7.23 -10.55
CA LEU A 693 -18.43 -8.13 -11.58
C LEU A 693 -19.20 -7.35 -12.62
N SER A 694 -19.14 -7.85 -13.85
CA SER A 694 -19.76 -7.24 -15.01
C SER A 694 -21.24 -7.63 -15.12
N GLU A 695 -22.08 -6.65 -15.41
CA GLU A 695 -23.49 -6.79 -15.79
C GLU A 695 -23.71 -6.11 -17.13
N ILE A 696 -24.56 -6.70 -17.97
CA ILE A 696 -24.90 -6.14 -19.27
C ILE A 696 -26.21 -5.35 -19.13
N ASN A 697 -26.19 -4.08 -19.49
CA ASN A 697 -27.40 -3.27 -19.62
C ASN A 697 -27.41 -2.59 -20.99
N ASN A 698 -28.48 -2.76 -21.76
CA ASN A 698 -28.62 -2.22 -23.13
C ASN A 698 -27.42 -2.52 -24.06
N GLY A 699 -26.80 -3.70 -23.92
CA GLY A 699 -25.63 -4.10 -24.71
C GLY A 699 -24.29 -3.57 -24.20
N GLU A 700 -24.28 -2.72 -23.18
CA GLU A 700 -23.07 -2.19 -22.55
C GLU A 700 -22.70 -2.95 -21.26
N VAL A 701 -21.40 -3.08 -21.01
CA VAL A 701 -20.88 -3.79 -19.84
C VAL A 701 -20.58 -2.79 -18.72
N HIS A 702 -21.24 -2.95 -17.59
CA HIS A 702 -21.03 -2.12 -16.39
C HIS A 702 -20.62 -2.98 -15.19
N ALA A 703 -19.85 -2.43 -14.26
CA ALA A 703 -19.69 -3.06 -12.95
C ALA A 703 -21.02 -3.03 -12.18
N ARG A 704 -21.32 -4.03 -11.34
CA ARG A 704 -22.52 -4.05 -10.47
C ARG A 704 -22.62 -2.79 -9.60
N ALA A 705 -21.53 -2.42 -8.95
CA ALA A 705 -21.49 -1.28 -8.05
C ALA A 705 -20.09 -0.69 -7.91
N THR A 706 -20.02 0.54 -7.39
CA THR A 706 -18.74 1.14 -7.01
C THR A 706 -18.12 0.37 -5.83
N LYS A 707 -16.78 0.25 -5.81
CA LYS A 707 -16.05 -0.34 -4.67
C LYS A 707 -16.38 0.40 -3.39
N LEU A 708 -16.29 -0.30 -2.26
CA LEU A 708 -16.55 0.27 -0.95
C LEU A 708 -15.71 1.53 -0.74
N THR A 709 -16.38 2.59 -0.28
CA THR A 709 -15.67 3.80 0.15
C THR A 709 -14.74 3.43 1.31
N ALA A 710 -13.53 3.99 1.34
CA ALA A 710 -12.57 3.73 2.42
C ALA A 710 -12.10 5.04 3.04
N ASP A 711 -11.83 5.01 4.34
CA ASP A 711 -11.16 6.11 5.01
C ASP A 711 -9.68 6.16 4.60
N THR A 712 -9.12 7.36 4.60
CA THR A 712 -7.74 7.60 4.21
C THR A 712 -6.79 6.96 5.23
N GLY A 713 -6.09 5.91 4.80
CA GLY A 713 -5.01 5.30 5.56
C GLY A 713 -3.71 6.11 5.46
N ARG A 714 -2.75 5.83 6.35
CA ARG A 714 -1.41 6.42 6.27
C ARG A 714 -0.62 5.80 5.11
N PRO A 715 -0.22 6.56 4.07
CA PRO A 715 0.47 6.01 2.90
C PRO A 715 2.00 5.90 3.08
N PHE A 716 2.56 6.38 4.19
CA PHE A 716 4.00 6.50 4.41
C PHE A 716 4.45 5.99 5.78
N ASP A 717 5.76 6.05 6.01
CA ASP A 717 6.42 5.61 7.24
C ASP A 717 6.07 6.48 8.47
N GLY A 718 6.51 6.03 9.64
CA GLY A 718 6.27 6.75 10.89
C GLY A 718 6.97 8.10 11.00
N GLN A 719 8.05 8.33 10.24
CA GLN A 719 8.81 9.60 10.30
C GLN A 719 8.00 10.71 9.62
N ILE A 720 7.49 10.44 8.42
CA ILE A 720 6.64 11.39 7.68
C ILE A 720 5.35 11.68 8.47
N HIS A 721 4.74 10.66 9.10
CA HIS A 721 3.59 10.87 9.98
C HIS A 721 3.89 11.82 11.13
N PHE A 722 5.00 11.62 11.82
CA PHE A 722 5.37 12.47 12.95
C PHE A 722 5.65 13.91 12.50
N LEU A 723 6.34 14.08 11.38
CA LEU A 723 6.58 15.39 10.77
C LEU A 723 5.27 16.12 10.45
N LEU A 724 4.39 15.48 9.68
CA LEU A 724 3.11 16.06 9.27
C LEU A 724 2.20 16.35 10.47
N LYS A 725 2.19 15.48 11.48
CA LYS A 725 1.47 15.72 12.72
C LYS A 725 2.03 16.94 13.46
N ARG A 726 3.36 17.10 13.51
CA ARG A 726 4.00 18.26 14.13
C ARG A 726 3.63 19.55 13.40
N ILE A 727 3.69 19.55 12.07
CA ILE A 727 3.26 20.68 11.22
C ILE A 727 1.79 21.03 11.51
N ALA A 728 0.90 20.03 11.51
CA ALA A 728 -0.53 20.25 11.79
C ALA A 728 -0.79 20.89 13.16
N ILE A 729 -0.05 20.47 14.20
CA ILE A 729 -0.14 21.05 15.54
C ILE A 729 0.30 22.52 15.53
N GLU A 730 1.40 22.87 14.87
CA GLU A 730 1.87 24.26 14.81
C GLU A 730 0.90 25.14 14.01
N ILE A 731 0.35 24.65 12.89
CA ILE A 731 -0.68 25.37 12.13
C ILE A 731 -1.92 25.61 13.00
N ALA A 732 -2.39 24.60 13.73
CA ALA A 732 -3.56 24.74 14.59
C ALA A 732 -3.31 25.78 15.71
N ARG A 733 -2.09 25.86 16.25
CA ARG A 733 -1.70 26.88 17.22
C ARG A 733 -1.72 28.29 16.63
N GLU A 734 -1.10 28.49 15.47
CA GLU A 734 -1.12 29.80 14.80
C GLU A 734 -2.55 30.23 14.42
N LYS A 735 -3.37 29.29 13.95
CA LYS A 735 -4.78 29.57 13.64
C LYS A 735 -5.58 30.01 14.88
N VAL A 736 -5.37 29.38 16.03
CA VAL A 736 -5.99 29.80 17.30
C VAL A 736 -5.54 31.20 17.68
N LYS A 737 -4.25 31.54 17.54
CA LYS A 737 -3.75 32.89 17.83
C LYS A 737 -4.44 33.93 16.95
N HIS A 738 -4.56 33.66 15.64
CA HIS A 738 -5.23 34.55 14.70
C HIS A 738 -6.71 34.78 15.08
N LEU A 739 -7.47 33.71 15.38
CA LEU A 739 -8.87 33.84 15.79
C LEU A 739 -9.04 34.62 17.10
N LYS A 740 -8.11 34.46 18.05
CA LYS A 740 -8.11 35.24 19.30
C LYS A 740 -7.86 36.72 19.05
N GLN A 741 -6.98 37.06 18.10
CA GLN A 741 -6.71 38.44 17.72
C GLN A 741 -7.89 39.09 17.01
N TYR A 742 -8.66 38.34 16.22
CA TYR A 742 -9.85 38.84 15.54
C TYR A 742 -10.99 39.21 16.51
N GLY A 743 -11.09 38.52 17.66
CA GLY A 743 -12.09 38.83 18.69
C GLY A 743 -13.49 38.31 18.38
N LEU A 744 -13.65 36.99 18.34
CA LEU A 744 -14.95 36.35 18.11
C LEU A 744 -15.92 36.55 19.30
N SER A 745 -17.20 36.72 18.99
CA SER A 745 -18.29 36.74 19.97
C SER A 745 -18.92 35.35 20.12
N ALA A 746 -19.53 35.06 21.29
CA ALA A 746 -20.20 33.78 21.54
C ALA A 746 -21.38 33.50 20.57
N SER A 747 -21.97 34.54 19.98
CA SER A 747 -23.04 34.43 18.99
C SER A 747 -22.56 34.20 17.56
N ASP A 748 -21.24 34.17 17.31
CA ASP A 748 -20.70 34.01 15.97
C ASP A 748 -20.67 32.54 15.55
N SER A 749 -20.86 32.30 14.25
CA SER A 749 -20.66 30.99 13.62
C SER A 749 -19.49 31.09 12.65
N VAL A 750 -18.46 30.28 12.85
CA VAL A 750 -17.22 30.34 12.07
C VAL A 750 -17.13 29.15 11.12
N LYS A 751 -16.94 29.41 9.83
CA LYS A 751 -16.54 28.42 8.84
C LYS A 751 -15.05 28.54 8.57
N SER A 752 -14.30 27.45 8.77
CA SER A 752 -12.85 27.40 8.58
C SER A 752 -12.46 26.41 7.47
N PRO A 753 -12.52 26.83 6.18
CA PRO A 753 -12.02 26.03 5.05
C PRO A 753 -10.52 25.74 5.14
N VAL A 754 -10.11 24.53 4.76
CA VAL A 754 -8.70 24.10 4.69
C VAL A 754 -8.27 23.88 3.23
N ILE A 755 -7.27 24.62 2.77
CA ILE A 755 -6.71 24.58 1.42
C ILE A 755 -5.25 24.16 1.52
N ILE A 756 -4.87 23.09 0.81
CA ILE A 756 -3.51 22.53 0.87
C ILE A 756 -2.98 22.35 -0.56
N GLU A 757 -1.76 22.82 -0.78
CA GLU A 757 -0.97 22.50 -1.95
C GLU A 757 0.39 21.89 -1.54
N GLN A 758 1.07 21.24 -2.48
CA GLN A 758 2.41 20.67 -2.28
C GLN A 758 3.13 20.50 -3.60
N ASN A 759 4.36 21.00 -3.69
CA ASN A 759 5.33 20.54 -4.68
C ASN A 759 6.00 19.22 -4.24
N SER A 760 5.66 18.10 -4.90
CA SER A 760 6.13 16.77 -4.48
C SER A 760 7.65 16.55 -4.64
N PHE A 761 8.29 17.22 -5.61
CA PHE A 761 9.73 17.13 -5.85
C PHE A 761 10.50 17.91 -4.77
N SER A 762 10.09 19.16 -4.52
CA SER A 762 10.64 19.98 -3.44
C SER A 762 10.46 19.29 -2.08
N PHE A 763 9.27 18.73 -1.80
CA PHE A 763 9.01 17.98 -0.57
C PHE A 763 9.95 16.78 -0.40
N ARG A 764 10.18 15.98 -1.45
CA ARG A 764 11.09 14.82 -1.39
C ARG A 764 12.54 15.24 -1.17
N HIS A 765 13.00 16.31 -1.84
CA HIS A 765 14.34 16.85 -1.65
C HIS A 765 14.53 17.34 -0.20
N GLN A 766 13.64 18.18 0.30
CA GLN A 766 13.66 18.66 1.68
C GLN A 766 13.59 17.51 2.71
N LEU A 767 12.77 16.50 2.45
CA LEU A 767 12.68 15.31 3.29
C LEU A 767 13.99 14.50 3.30
N SER A 768 14.71 14.44 2.17
CA SER A 768 16.00 13.75 2.10
C SER A 768 17.05 14.42 2.97
N ILE A 769 17.00 15.75 3.08
CA ILE A 769 17.84 16.55 3.98
C ILE A 769 17.47 16.25 5.44
N LEU A 770 16.18 16.32 5.80
CA LEU A 770 15.71 16.02 7.17
C LEU A 770 15.99 14.60 7.63
N LYS A 771 16.03 13.65 6.69
CA LYS A 771 16.37 12.25 6.97
C LYS A 771 17.88 11.98 6.91
N GLU A 772 18.69 13.01 6.70
CA GLU A 772 20.15 12.93 6.62
C GLU A 772 20.61 11.85 5.61
N LYS A 773 19.96 11.82 4.45
CA LYS A 773 20.30 10.90 3.36
C LYS A 773 21.64 11.24 2.75
N SER A 774 22.24 10.29 2.02
CA SER A 774 23.53 10.51 1.36
C SER A 774 23.47 11.67 0.36
N LYS A 775 24.57 12.45 0.20
CA LYS A 775 24.63 13.56 -0.77
C LYS A 775 24.25 13.12 -2.19
N LYS A 776 24.64 11.90 -2.60
CA LYS A 776 24.26 11.29 -3.88
C LYS A 776 22.74 11.15 -4.04
N GLU A 777 22.05 10.68 -3.00
CA GLU A 777 20.58 10.60 -3.03
C GLU A 777 19.93 11.99 -3.03
N GLN A 778 20.46 12.94 -2.26
CA GLN A 778 19.96 14.32 -2.22
C GLN A 778 20.08 15.00 -3.59
N ASN A 779 21.26 14.94 -4.21
CA ASN A 779 21.52 15.49 -5.54
C ASN A 779 20.61 14.86 -6.60
N ARG A 780 20.35 13.55 -6.53
CA ARG A 780 19.41 12.89 -7.44
C ARG A 780 17.99 13.47 -7.33
N TYR A 781 17.49 13.76 -6.13
CA TYR A 781 16.18 14.40 -5.97
C TYR A 781 16.19 15.85 -6.47
N LEU A 782 17.31 16.55 -6.28
CA LEU A 782 17.49 17.91 -6.78
C LEU A 782 17.52 17.95 -8.32
N GLU A 783 18.24 17.04 -8.97
CA GLU A 783 18.27 16.88 -10.42
C GLU A 783 16.89 16.52 -10.96
N ALA A 784 16.17 15.59 -10.33
CA ALA A 784 14.80 15.26 -10.71
C ALA A 784 13.82 16.44 -10.56
N MET A 785 14.08 17.34 -9.59
CA MET A 785 13.32 18.57 -9.42
C MET A 785 13.63 19.59 -10.52
N LYS A 786 14.89 19.67 -10.98
CA LYS A 786 15.35 20.58 -12.04
C LYS A 786 14.94 20.11 -13.44
N GLY A 787 15.05 18.81 -13.72
CA GLY A 787 14.74 18.22 -15.04
C GLY A 787 13.24 18.20 -15.39
N LEU A 788 12.37 18.73 -14.53
CA LEU A 788 10.95 18.88 -14.88
C LEU A 788 10.75 19.89 -16.00
N ASP A 789 11.52 20.98 -15.99
CA ASP A 789 11.34 22.06 -16.97
C ASP A 789 11.77 21.62 -18.38
N ASP A 790 12.67 20.63 -18.47
CA ASP A 790 13.19 20.10 -19.74
C ASP A 790 12.38 18.92 -20.33
N GLU A 791 11.63 18.17 -19.51
CA GLU A 791 10.97 16.92 -19.92
C GLU A 791 9.51 17.07 -20.40
N PHE A 792 8.85 18.18 -20.06
CA PHE A 792 7.52 18.48 -20.57
C PHE A 792 7.63 19.47 -21.73
N ILE A 793 7.04 19.15 -22.89
CA ILE A 793 6.74 20.19 -23.89
C ILE A 793 5.90 21.22 -23.14
N GLU A 794 6.36 22.47 -23.06
CA GLU A 794 5.61 23.48 -22.33
C GLU A 794 4.17 23.52 -22.83
N LYS A 795 3.21 23.68 -21.90
CA LYS A 795 1.80 23.88 -22.25
C LYS A 795 1.66 24.97 -23.32
N SER A 796 2.50 25.99 -23.24
CA SER A 796 2.60 27.09 -24.21
C SER A 796 2.87 26.58 -25.63
N ASP A 797 3.86 25.71 -25.83
CA ASP A 797 4.25 25.20 -27.14
C ASP A 797 3.21 24.28 -27.77
N ARG A 798 2.51 23.47 -26.96
CA ARG A 798 1.38 22.67 -27.45
C ARG A 798 0.24 23.55 -27.97
N ILE A 799 -0.11 24.60 -27.23
CA ILE A 799 -1.15 25.55 -27.63
C ILE A 799 -0.76 26.30 -28.90
N LYS A 800 0.50 26.73 -29.01
CA LYS A 800 1.07 27.37 -30.21
C LYS A 800 0.99 26.45 -31.42
N ALA A 801 1.47 25.21 -31.30
CA ALA A 801 1.48 24.23 -32.39
C ALA A 801 0.08 23.93 -32.92
N ALA A 802 -0.92 23.89 -32.05
CA ALA A 802 -2.30 23.59 -32.42
C ALA A 802 -2.96 24.69 -33.28
N SER A 803 -2.39 25.89 -33.33
CA SER A 803 -2.87 26.97 -34.22
C SER A 803 -2.22 26.91 -35.61
N ALA A 804 -1.34 25.92 -35.84
CA ALA A 804 -0.65 25.66 -37.10
C ALA A 804 0.08 26.89 -37.70
N GLY A 805 0.53 27.80 -36.83
CA GLY A 805 1.22 29.05 -37.22
C GLY A 805 0.34 30.11 -37.88
N ILE A 806 -0.99 29.96 -37.85
CA ILE A 806 -1.96 30.90 -38.44
C ILE A 806 -2.92 31.41 -37.36
N CYS A 807 -3.20 32.72 -37.37
CA CYS A 807 -4.12 33.33 -36.42
C CYS A 807 -5.56 32.87 -36.69
N PRO A 808 -6.26 32.31 -35.69
CA PRO A 808 -7.65 31.88 -35.85
C PRO A 808 -8.59 33.03 -36.23
N TYR A 809 -8.28 34.24 -35.78
CA TYR A 809 -9.15 35.42 -35.92
C TYR A 809 -8.82 36.25 -37.17
N THR A 810 -7.53 36.47 -37.45
CA THR A 810 -7.09 37.35 -38.56
C THR A 810 -6.60 36.60 -39.79
N GLY A 811 -6.32 35.29 -39.69
CA GLY A 811 -5.77 34.49 -40.78
C GLY A 811 -4.31 34.79 -41.15
N LYS A 812 -3.67 35.74 -40.47
CA LYS A 812 -2.25 36.11 -40.65
C LYS A 812 -1.33 35.06 -40.01
N LYS A 813 -0.10 34.93 -40.49
CA LYS A 813 0.92 34.09 -39.83
C LYS A 813 1.23 34.63 -38.43
N ILE A 814 1.30 33.74 -37.44
CA ILE A 814 1.72 34.09 -36.08
C ILE A 814 3.19 33.73 -35.90
N GLY A 815 4.01 34.70 -35.52
CA GLY A 815 5.41 34.47 -35.13
C GLY A 815 5.56 34.15 -33.64
N SER A 816 6.74 34.42 -33.10
CA SER A 816 7.09 34.23 -31.69
C SER A 816 6.32 35.14 -30.71
N PHE A 817 5.70 36.20 -31.22
CA PHE A 817 5.10 37.31 -30.44
C PHE A 817 3.56 37.30 -30.45
N GLY A 818 2.93 36.12 -30.47
CA GLY A 818 1.48 35.98 -30.32
C GLY A 818 1.05 35.83 -28.85
N GLU A 819 -0.26 35.78 -28.63
CA GLU A 819 -0.89 35.65 -27.33
C GLU A 819 -1.72 34.36 -27.22
N ILE A 820 -1.85 33.83 -26.01
CA ILE A 820 -2.77 32.72 -25.71
C ILE A 820 -4.08 33.33 -25.20
N ASP A 821 -5.13 33.24 -26.01
CA ASP A 821 -6.47 33.70 -25.69
C ASP A 821 -7.32 32.58 -25.07
N HIS A 822 -8.33 32.98 -24.30
CA HIS A 822 -9.40 32.14 -23.77
C HIS A 822 -10.61 32.17 -24.71
N ILE A 823 -10.87 31.09 -25.46
CA ILE A 823 -11.97 31.00 -26.45
C ILE A 823 -13.29 31.46 -25.83
N ILE A 824 -13.66 30.89 -24.68
CA ILE A 824 -14.66 31.42 -23.77
C ILE A 824 -13.99 32.45 -22.85
N PRO A 825 -14.37 33.74 -22.92
CA PRO A 825 -13.71 34.81 -22.18
C PRO A 825 -13.73 34.63 -20.66
N ARG A 826 -12.75 35.26 -19.99
CA ARG A 826 -12.56 35.13 -18.53
C ARG A 826 -13.69 35.79 -17.75
N ALA A 827 -14.19 36.94 -18.19
CA ALA A 827 -15.29 37.61 -17.53
C ALA A 827 -16.56 36.76 -17.60
N LEU A 828 -16.86 36.20 -18.78
CA LEU A 828 -18.03 35.36 -18.98
C LEU A 828 -17.96 34.07 -18.14
N SER A 829 -16.82 33.37 -18.14
CA SER A 829 -16.65 32.15 -17.34
C SER A 829 -16.77 32.41 -15.83
N ARG A 830 -16.21 33.52 -15.34
CA ARG A 830 -16.35 33.96 -13.93
C ARG A 830 -17.81 34.23 -13.58
N ASN A 831 -18.55 34.95 -14.42
CA ASN A 831 -19.96 35.25 -14.18
C ASN A 831 -20.83 33.99 -14.19
N MET A 832 -20.60 33.06 -15.12
CA MET A 832 -21.40 31.84 -15.22
C MET A 832 -21.11 30.80 -14.13
N SER A 833 -19.89 30.75 -13.60
CA SER A 833 -19.45 29.60 -12.78
C SER A 833 -18.57 29.92 -11.57
N GLY A 834 -18.36 31.21 -11.29
CA GLY A 834 -17.50 31.71 -10.22
C GLY A 834 -16.01 31.43 -10.43
N THR A 835 -15.58 31.04 -11.64
CA THR A 835 -14.16 30.77 -11.95
C THR A 835 -13.83 31.00 -13.41
N VAL A 836 -12.54 31.23 -13.71
CA VAL A 836 -12.03 31.18 -15.09
C VAL A 836 -11.88 29.72 -15.55
N TYR A 837 -12.18 29.45 -16.82
CA TYR A 837 -11.93 28.15 -17.46
C TYR A 837 -10.52 28.06 -18.03
N ASP A 838 -9.54 27.67 -17.20
CA ASP A 838 -8.11 27.57 -17.59
C ASP A 838 -7.68 26.23 -18.22
N SER A 839 -8.66 25.43 -18.66
CA SER A 839 -8.41 24.20 -19.41
C SER A 839 -7.67 24.49 -20.72
N GLU A 840 -6.69 23.66 -21.10
CA GLU A 840 -5.97 23.75 -22.39
C GLU A 840 -6.92 23.66 -23.60
N MET A 841 -8.10 23.08 -23.41
CA MET A 841 -9.18 23.06 -24.38
C MET A 841 -9.72 24.47 -24.68
N ASN A 842 -9.78 25.35 -23.68
CA ASN A 842 -10.26 26.73 -23.81
C ASN A 842 -9.16 27.71 -24.25
N LEU A 843 -7.94 27.24 -24.46
CA LEU A 843 -6.80 28.09 -24.80
C LEU A 843 -6.42 27.93 -26.27
N ILE A 844 -6.21 29.05 -26.97
CA ILE A 844 -5.81 29.08 -28.38
C ILE A 844 -4.76 30.16 -28.62
N TYR A 845 -3.80 29.90 -29.51
CA TYR A 845 -2.74 30.87 -29.82
C TYR A 845 -3.15 31.74 -30.99
N CYS A 846 -3.04 33.05 -30.85
CA CYS A 846 -3.49 34.02 -31.84
C CYS A 846 -2.54 35.23 -31.90
N SER A 847 -2.74 36.12 -32.88
CA SER A 847 -2.01 37.38 -32.95
C SER A 847 -2.61 38.39 -31.95
N ASN A 848 -1.79 39.29 -31.39
CA ASN A 848 -2.26 40.32 -30.45
C ASN A 848 -3.40 41.16 -31.02
N GLU A 849 -3.30 41.57 -32.30
CA GLU A 849 -4.38 42.24 -33.04
C GLU A 849 -5.67 41.42 -33.05
N GLY A 850 -5.57 40.10 -33.25
CA GLY A 850 -6.74 39.23 -33.30
C GLY A 850 -7.39 39.07 -31.92
N ASN A 851 -6.57 38.93 -30.88
CA ASN A 851 -7.03 38.84 -29.50
C ASN A 851 -7.74 40.14 -29.07
N GLN A 852 -7.12 41.29 -29.34
CA GLN A 852 -7.68 42.60 -29.03
C GLN A 852 -9.00 42.85 -29.76
N ASN A 853 -9.09 42.47 -31.04
CA ASN A 853 -10.33 42.61 -31.83
C ASN A 853 -11.46 41.73 -31.29
N LYS A 854 -11.15 40.51 -30.82
CA LYS A 854 -12.14 39.61 -30.23
C LYS A 854 -12.62 40.11 -28.87
N GLY A 855 -11.70 40.54 -28.01
CA GLY A 855 -11.99 41.01 -26.66
C GLY A 855 -12.80 40.00 -25.82
N GLU A 856 -13.79 40.49 -25.09
CA GLU A 856 -14.71 39.66 -24.30
C GLU A 856 -15.90 39.09 -25.12
N THR A 857 -15.85 39.20 -26.46
CA THR A 857 -16.89 38.68 -27.34
C THR A 857 -16.73 37.19 -27.57
N LEU A 858 -17.85 36.47 -27.64
CA LEU A 858 -17.83 35.03 -27.88
C LEU A 858 -17.91 34.74 -29.38
N TYR A 859 -16.82 34.24 -29.94
CA TYR A 859 -16.73 33.91 -31.36
C TYR A 859 -17.34 32.55 -31.68
N THR A 860 -17.75 32.40 -32.93
CA THR A 860 -18.31 31.17 -33.52
C THR A 860 -17.43 30.66 -34.66
N LEU A 861 -17.77 29.49 -35.23
CA LEU A 861 -17.09 28.95 -36.42
C LEU A 861 -17.17 29.92 -37.62
N LYS A 862 -18.17 30.81 -37.65
CA LYS A 862 -18.31 31.83 -38.70
C LYS A 862 -17.24 32.92 -38.59
N ASP A 863 -16.84 33.24 -37.36
CA ASP A 863 -15.86 34.28 -37.05
C ASP A 863 -14.41 33.80 -37.20
N LEU A 864 -14.20 32.49 -37.36
CA LEU A 864 -12.88 31.94 -37.67
C LEU A 864 -12.49 32.20 -39.12
N HIS A 865 -11.23 32.60 -39.32
CA HIS A 865 -10.73 32.99 -40.63
C HIS A 865 -10.50 31.78 -41.55
N LYS A 866 -10.88 31.89 -42.83
CA LYS A 866 -10.76 30.81 -43.83
C LYS A 866 -9.37 30.19 -43.93
N ASN A 867 -8.31 31.01 -43.93
CA ASN A 867 -6.91 30.53 -44.00
C ASN A 867 -6.55 29.64 -42.80
N TYR A 868 -7.09 29.94 -41.62
CA TYR A 868 -6.88 29.13 -40.44
C TYR A 868 -7.62 27.79 -40.56
N LEU A 869 -8.90 27.84 -40.98
CA LEU A 869 -9.72 26.65 -41.17
C LEU A 869 -9.10 25.69 -42.20
N LEU A 870 -8.67 26.19 -43.36
CA LEU A 870 -7.98 25.40 -44.39
C LEU A 870 -6.71 24.74 -43.84
N LYS A 871 -5.98 25.41 -42.95
CA LYS A 871 -4.74 24.86 -42.38
C LYS A 871 -5.00 23.76 -41.36
N VAL A 872 -6.06 23.91 -40.56
CA VAL A 872 -6.35 23.05 -39.39
C VAL A 872 -7.29 21.89 -39.73
N PHE A 873 -8.24 22.10 -40.64
CA PHE A 873 -9.25 21.14 -41.07
C PHE A 873 -9.09 20.66 -42.51
N GLN A 874 -8.18 21.23 -43.29
CA GLN A 874 -8.01 20.94 -44.72
C GLN A 874 -9.23 21.35 -45.58
N THR A 875 -10.16 22.11 -45.01
CA THR A 875 -11.35 22.68 -45.64
C THR A 875 -11.75 23.96 -44.90
N ASP A 876 -12.44 24.89 -45.55
CA ASP A 876 -13.14 26.02 -44.93
C ASP A 876 -14.68 25.88 -44.97
N ASP A 877 -15.18 24.73 -45.45
CA ASP A 877 -16.59 24.36 -45.35
C ASP A 877 -16.97 24.17 -43.87
N ARG A 878 -17.66 25.17 -43.33
CA ARG A 878 -18.03 25.24 -41.92
C ARG A 878 -19.05 24.17 -41.52
N ASP A 879 -19.91 23.75 -42.44
CA ASP A 879 -20.91 22.71 -42.16
C ASP A 879 -20.25 21.33 -42.12
N ALA A 880 -19.32 21.07 -43.04
CA ALA A 880 -18.49 19.86 -43.00
C ALA A 880 -17.63 19.81 -41.71
N ILE A 881 -17.02 20.93 -41.32
CA ILE A 881 -16.26 21.06 -40.07
C ILE A 881 -17.16 20.78 -38.88
N ARG A 882 -18.32 21.42 -38.79
CA ARG A 882 -19.28 21.24 -37.70
C ARG A 882 -19.70 19.77 -37.56
N LYS A 883 -20.03 19.12 -38.67
CA LYS A 883 -20.42 17.69 -38.69
C LYS A 883 -19.28 16.77 -38.22
N GLY A 884 -18.05 17.07 -38.63
CA GLY A 884 -16.86 16.36 -38.15
C GLY A 884 -16.66 16.52 -36.65
N ILE A 885 -16.75 17.76 -36.14
CA ILE A 885 -16.65 18.05 -34.71
C ILE A 885 -17.76 17.32 -33.93
N GLN A 886 -19.01 17.39 -34.39
CA GLN A 886 -20.15 16.74 -33.77
C GLN A 886 -19.93 15.22 -33.65
N THR A 887 -19.48 14.58 -34.73
CA THR A 887 -19.17 13.14 -34.74
C THR A 887 -18.14 12.79 -33.66
N THR A 888 -17.09 13.60 -33.53
CA THR A 888 -16.06 13.41 -32.49
C THR A 888 -16.62 13.65 -31.09
N VAL A 889 -17.41 14.72 -30.88
CA VAL A 889 -18.02 15.04 -29.58
C VAL A 889 -18.97 13.93 -29.13
N GLU A 890 -19.82 13.42 -30.02
CA GLU A 890 -20.77 12.34 -29.73
C GLU A 890 -20.02 11.04 -29.40
N LYS A 891 -19.02 10.66 -30.21
CA LYS A 891 -18.15 9.50 -29.94
C LYS A 891 -17.51 9.58 -28.56
N LEU A 892 -16.99 10.74 -28.17
CA LEU A 892 -16.35 10.94 -26.87
C LEU A 892 -17.36 10.98 -25.72
N SER A 893 -18.56 11.53 -25.95
CA SER A 893 -19.62 11.62 -24.95
C SER A 893 -20.22 10.25 -24.60
N VAL A 894 -20.33 9.35 -25.58
CA VAL A 894 -20.80 7.96 -25.37
C VAL A 894 -19.85 7.16 -24.48
N SER A 895 -18.54 7.47 -24.50
CA SER A 895 -17.55 6.69 -23.76
C SER A 895 -17.67 6.78 -22.23
N GLY A 896 -18.45 7.72 -21.69
CA GLY A 896 -18.66 7.92 -20.25
C GLY A 896 -17.40 8.28 -19.44
N ASN A 897 -16.24 8.36 -20.10
CA ASN A 897 -14.96 8.60 -19.47
C ASN A 897 -14.68 10.10 -19.37
N ARG A 898 -14.05 10.50 -18.26
CA ARG A 898 -13.57 11.87 -18.11
C ARG A 898 -12.53 12.18 -19.19
N ILE A 899 -12.82 13.18 -20.01
CA ILE A 899 -11.92 13.62 -21.05
C ILE A 899 -10.70 14.30 -20.40
N VAL A 900 -9.51 13.80 -20.74
CA VAL A 900 -8.24 14.41 -20.37
C VAL A 900 -7.65 14.97 -21.66
N PHE A 901 -7.77 16.29 -21.86
CA PHE A 901 -7.57 16.93 -23.16
C PHE A 901 -6.19 16.66 -23.78
N ASP A 902 -5.12 16.74 -23.01
CA ASP A 902 -3.73 16.49 -23.46
C ASP A 902 -3.44 15.02 -23.80
N MET A 903 -4.35 14.09 -23.45
CA MET A 903 -4.25 12.66 -23.70
C MET A 903 -4.99 12.20 -24.96
N LEU A 904 -5.74 13.08 -25.62
CA LEU A 904 -6.52 12.76 -26.81
C LEU A 904 -5.65 12.73 -28.08
N GLN A 905 -6.15 12.09 -29.14
CA GLN A 905 -5.52 12.21 -30.45
C GLN A 905 -5.57 13.67 -30.95
N LEU A 906 -4.62 14.08 -31.80
CA LEU A 906 -4.54 15.48 -32.26
C LEU A 906 -5.84 15.94 -32.94
N GLN A 907 -6.49 15.05 -33.69
CA GLN A 907 -7.80 15.32 -34.29
C GLN A 907 -8.89 15.54 -33.23
N GLU A 908 -8.92 14.71 -32.20
CA GLU A 908 -9.88 14.83 -31.10
C GLU A 908 -9.65 16.10 -30.25
N GLN A 909 -8.39 16.46 -29.99
CA GLN A 909 -8.02 17.73 -29.33
C GLN A 909 -8.48 18.93 -30.15
N ARG A 910 -8.19 18.91 -31.45
CA ARG A 910 -8.63 19.94 -32.39
C ARG A 910 -10.14 20.06 -32.34
N ASP A 911 -10.86 18.98 -32.56
CA ASP A 911 -12.32 19.01 -32.66
C ASP A 911 -12.98 19.49 -31.35
N LEU A 912 -12.54 19.00 -30.19
CA LEU A 912 -13.06 19.46 -28.90
C LEU A 912 -12.79 20.93 -28.61
N ARG A 913 -11.60 21.44 -28.95
CA ARG A 913 -11.31 22.88 -28.84
C ARG A 913 -12.25 23.68 -29.73
N HIS A 914 -12.49 23.19 -30.96
CA HIS A 914 -13.33 23.91 -31.92
C HIS A 914 -14.83 23.76 -31.66
N ALA A 915 -15.26 22.76 -30.89
CA ALA A 915 -16.61 22.67 -30.37
C ALA A 915 -17.00 23.88 -29.51
N LEU A 916 -16.02 24.60 -28.93
CA LEU A 916 -16.28 25.84 -28.18
C LEU A 916 -16.75 27.00 -29.06
N PHE A 917 -16.52 26.95 -30.38
CA PHE A 917 -16.99 27.93 -31.35
C PHE A 917 -18.38 27.57 -31.91
N ASP A 918 -19.08 26.58 -31.36
CA ASP A 918 -20.45 26.22 -31.73
C ASP A 918 -21.33 26.19 -30.47
N GLU A 919 -22.51 26.83 -30.51
CA GLU A 919 -23.35 27.00 -29.32
C GLU A 919 -23.92 25.68 -28.78
N GLU A 920 -24.37 24.80 -29.67
CA GLU A 920 -24.93 23.50 -29.29
C GLU A 920 -23.84 22.56 -28.79
N LEU A 921 -22.75 22.44 -29.55
CA LEU A 921 -21.65 21.53 -29.22
C LEU A 921 -20.89 22.00 -27.97
N ARG A 922 -20.75 23.31 -27.75
CA ARG A 922 -20.14 23.88 -26.52
C ARG A 922 -20.84 23.38 -25.27
N THR A 923 -22.18 23.28 -25.31
CA THR A 923 -22.97 22.81 -24.16
C THR A 923 -22.66 21.35 -23.82
N LEU A 924 -22.36 20.52 -24.83
CA LEU A 924 -21.98 19.10 -24.64
C LEU A 924 -20.59 18.94 -24.04
N VAL A 925 -19.65 19.82 -24.38
CA VAL A 925 -18.26 19.76 -23.89
C VAL A 925 -18.00 20.60 -22.64
N PHE A 926 -19.00 21.36 -22.18
CA PHE A 926 -18.90 22.32 -21.08
C PHE A 926 -18.42 21.69 -19.76
N GLU A 927 -18.90 20.49 -19.44
CA GLU A 927 -18.47 19.77 -18.22
C GLU A 927 -16.97 19.46 -18.23
N ASN A 928 -16.34 19.35 -19.41
CA ASN A 928 -14.89 19.12 -19.55
C ASN A 928 -14.05 20.37 -19.24
N LEU A 929 -14.64 21.57 -19.36
CA LEU A 929 -13.99 22.84 -18.99
C LEU A 929 -13.97 23.02 -17.47
N ILE A 930 -15.08 22.68 -16.81
CA ILE A 930 -15.25 22.75 -15.36
C ILE A 930 -14.46 21.62 -14.68
N GLY A 931 -14.37 20.46 -15.35
CA GLY A 931 -13.73 19.24 -14.88
C GLY A 931 -12.24 19.37 -14.55
N ALA A 932 -11.56 20.47 -14.89
CA ALA A 932 -10.21 20.76 -14.39
C ALA A 932 -10.17 20.95 -12.84
N ARG A 933 -11.32 21.11 -12.18
CA ARG A 933 -11.47 21.40 -10.73
C ARG A 933 -11.11 20.29 -9.74
N THR A 934 -10.60 19.13 -10.15
CA THR A 934 -10.01 18.17 -9.20
C THR A 934 -8.49 18.21 -9.34
N GLY A 935 -7.83 19.11 -8.61
CA GLY A 935 -6.40 18.97 -8.38
C GLY A 935 -6.11 17.51 -7.97
N ARG A 936 -5.08 16.91 -8.56
CA ARG A 936 -4.62 15.57 -8.14
C ARG A 936 -4.16 15.70 -6.69
N VAL A 937 -5.05 15.43 -5.74
CA VAL A 937 -4.67 15.43 -4.32
C VAL A 937 -3.88 14.15 -4.08
N ASN A 938 -2.58 14.29 -3.80
CA ASN A 938 -1.75 13.13 -3.54
C ASN A 938 -2.08 12.53 -2.16
N GLY A 939 -1.74 11.27 -1.93
CA GLY A 939 -2.05 10.60 -0.66
C GLY A 939 -1.48 11.30 0.58
N THR A 940 -0.38 12.05 0.43
CA THR A 940 0.23 12.83 1.51
C THR A 940 -0.64 14.03 1.89
N GLN A 941 -1.14 14.78 0.92
CA GLN A 941 -2.03 15.93 1.11
C GLN A 941 -3.37 15.50 1.73
N ILE A 942 -3.99 14.42 1.23
CA ILE A 942 -5.26 13.90 1.78
C ILE A 942 -5.08 13.54 3.26
N TYR A 943 -4.00 12.80 3.57
CA TYR A 943 -3.71 12.40 4.94
C TYR A 943 -3.37 13.58 5.86
N PHE A 944 -2.62 14.57 5.35
CA PHE A 944 -2.30 15.78 6.10
C PHE A 944 -3.54 16.64 6.35
N SER A 945 -4.43 16.80 5.35
CA SER A 945 -5.72 17.49 5.50
C SER A 945 -6.51 16.91 6.66
N LYS A 946 -6.61 15.58 6.72
CA LYS A 946 -7.26 14.89 7.83
C LYS A 946 -6.62 15.20 9.18
N LEU A 947 -5.30 15.04 9.29
CA LEU A 947 -4.57 15.33 10.53
C LEU A 947 -4.78 16.78 10.98
N LEU A 948 -4.69 17.72 10.05
CA LEU A 948 -4.86 19.13 10.34
C LEU A 948 -6.28 19.43 10.83
N LYS A 949 -7.32 18.86 10.20
CA LYS A 949 -8.69 19.05 10.66
C LYS A 949 -8.91 18.48 12.05
N GLU A 950 -8.35 17.31 12.34
CA GLU A 950 -8.39 16.72 13.68
C GLU A 950 -7.71 17.64 14.71
N GLU A 951 -6.51 18.15 14.41
CA GLU A 951 -5.79 19.06 15.31
C GLU A 951 -6.46 20.43 15.43
N LEU A 952 -7.05 20.99 14.37
CA LEU A 952 -7.84 22.21 14.39
C LEU A 952 -9.09 22.06 15.26
N ARG A 953 -9.89 21.00 15.06
CA ARG A 953 -11.08 20.73 15.89
C ARG A 953 -10.70 20.57 17.37
N ASN A 954 -9.65 19.80 17.65
CA ASN A 954 -9.13 19.64 19.01
C ASN A 954 -8.63 20.96 19.61
N ALA A 955 -8.04 21.85 18.81
CA ALA A 955 -7.59 23.16 19.26
C ALA A 955 -8.76 24.10 19.50
N PHE A 956 -9.75 24.12 18.61
CA PHE A 956 -10.95 24.94 18.72
C PHE A 956 -11.82 24.52 19.91
N ALA A 957 -12.10 23.23 20.08
CA ALA A 957 -12.83 22.72 21.24
C ALA A 957 -12.15 23.07 22.58
N ARG A 958 -10.82 23.23 22.60
CA ARG A 958 -10.06 23.64 23.80
C ARG A 958 -10.07 25.13 24.06
N HIS A 959 -10.24 25.97 23.04
CA HIS A 959 -10.05 27.42 23.14
C HIS A 959 -11.31 28.25 22.87
N PHE A 960 -12.33 27.67 22.24
CA PHE A 960 -13.56 28.31 21.79
C PHE A 960 -14.77 27.38 22.05
N ALA A 961 -14.93 26.91 23.29
CA ALA A 961 -15.96 25.92 23.64
C ALA A 961 -17.40 26.41 23.38
N ASP A 962 -17.62 27.72 23.49
CA ASP A 962 -18.95 28.34 23.36
C ASP A 962 -19.23 28.92 21.96
N ILE A 963 -18.35 28.67 20.98
CA ILE A 963 -18.47 29.20 19.61
C ILE A 963 -18.65 28.04 18.63
N SER A 964 -19.65 28.12 17.75
CA SER A 964 -19.83 27.14 16.67
C SER A 964 -18.75 27.34 15.60
N ILE A 965 -17.78 26.42 15.51
CA ILE A 965 -16.69 26.47 14.52
C ILE A 965 -16.71 25.20 13.65
N GLU A 966 -17.07 25.35 12.38
CA GLU A 966 -17.08 24.28 11.39
C GLU A 966 -15.76 24.23 10.59
N VAL A 967 -15.02 23.13 10.69
CA VAL A 967 -13.83 22.88 9.86
C VAL A 967 -14.20 22.08 8.61
N MET A 968 -14.00 22.66 7.44
CA MET A 968 -14.50 22.14 6.15
C MET A 968 -13.43 22.12 5.03
N ASP A 969 -13.69 21.37 3.95
CA ASP A 969 -12.77 21.22 2.81
C ASP A 969 -12.83 22.40 1.82
N LYS A 970 -13.98 23.05 1.69
CA LYS A 970 -14.20 24.21 0.82
C LYS A 970 -15.32 25.09 1.40
N PRO A 971 -15.31 26.41 1.14
CA PRO A 971 -16.43 27.31 1.46
C PRO A 971 -17.76 26.84 0.88
#